data_AF-L5L3H3-F1
#
_entry.id   AF-L5L3H3-F1
#
_cell.length_a   1.000
_cell.length_b   1.000
_cell.length_c   1.000
_cell.angle_alpha   90.00
_cell.angle_beta   90.00
_cell.angle_gamma   90.00
#
_symmetry.space_group_name_H-M   'P 1'
#
loop_
_entity.id
_entity.type
_entity.pdbx_description
1 polymer ?
#
loop_
_entity_poly.entity_id
_entity_poly.type
_entity_poly.pdbx_seq_one_letter_code
_entity_poly.pdbx_strand_id
1 'polypeptide(L)'
;MSERVSWEGLICSARGQGIEVRSLGQGALGSQKGLSISGGVPCRPRGPPMAMLQKVSLRWICSGSCKVEPHAGPFPALRAALLLDQLVPLGDDFRYDKPQEWDAQFSNYQRLFDFLNSKPDFHVQAQFGTLSDYFDALYKRTGVEPGARPPGFPVLSGDFFSYADREDHYWTGYYTSRPFYKSLDRVLEAHLRGAEILYSLAVAHARRSGLAGQYPLSNFALLTEARRTLGLFQHHDAITGTAKEAVVADYGVRLLRSLVNLKQVIINAAHYLVLGDKETYHFDPEVPFLQMDDTRSNHDALPERTVIRLDSSPRYVVLFNPLEQERLSVVSLLVSSPQVRVLSEEGQPLAAQVSVHWSSATDMVPDVYQVSVPIRLPALGLGVLQLQLGLDGHHTLPSSVRIYLHGRQLVVSRHEAFPLRIIDSGTGDFALSNRYMQVWFSGLSGLLKSIRRVDEEQEQRMDMEFLVYGTRTSKDKSGAYLFLPDGEAQPYVPKDPPVLRVTEGPFFSEVVAYYEHIHQVVRLYNLPGVEGLSLYMSSLVDIRDYVNRELALRIHTAIDSQGTFFTDLNGFQVQPRRYLKKLPLQANFYPMPVMAYIQDAQNRLTLHTAQALGVSSLRDGQLEVILDRRLMQDDNRGLGQGLKDNKRSCNYFRLLLERRTLGSEVPDGHSTSYPSLLSHLTSTYLNAPVLALPVAKRQPPAPGLRSFHPLASSPPCDFHLLNLRMLQAEDDTLPSAEAALILHRKGFDCGLEAKNLGFNCTTSQGKVALGSLFHGLDVGFVQPTSLTLLYPLASPSNSTDIYLEPMEVATFRLRLG
;
A
#
# COMPACT_ATOMS: atom_id res chain seq x y z
N MET A 1 42.16 -22.41 -6.56
CA MET A 1 42.28 -21.52 -7.74
C MET A 1 41.18 -20.48 -7.64
N SER A 2 41.47 -19.23 -7.99
CA SER A 2 40.51 -18.13 -7.89
C SER A 2 40.79 -17.12 -8.99
N GLU A 3 39.82 -16.86 -9.85
CA GLU A 3 39.89 -15.78 -10.82
C GLU A 3 38.89 -14.69 -10.44
N ARG A 4 39.37 -13.45 -10.40
CA ARG A 4 38.54 -12.26 -10.21
C ARG A 4 38.19 -11.74 -11.59
N VAL A 5 36.91 -11.64 -11.92
CA VAL A 5 36.48 -10.92 -13.14
C VAL A 5 36.30 -9.44 -12.78
N SER A 6 37.26 -8.62 -13.22
CA SER A 6 37.16 -7.16 -13.19
C SER A 6 36.38 -6.65 -14.39
N TRP A 7 35.43 -5.74 -14.17
CA TRP A 7 34.74 -5.03 -15.24
C TRP A 7 35.51 -3.76 -15.62
N GLU A 8 36.25 -3.81 -16.73
CA GLU A 8 36.73 -2.62 -17.44
C GLU A 8 35.87 -2.35 -18.67
N GLY A 9 35.49 -1.08 -18.89
CA GLY A 9 34.58 -0.69 -19.95
C GLY A 9 35.28 -0.47 -21.30
N LEU A 10 34.90 -1.23 -22.33
CA LEU A 10 35.42 -1.08 -23.69
C LEU A 10 34.45 -0.25 -24.55
N ILE A 11 34.93 0.91 -25.01
CA ILE A 11 34.22 1.80 -25.94
C ILE A 11 34.59 1.41 -27.37
N CYS A 12 33.66 0.79 -28.10
CA CYS A 12 33.86 0.49 -29.53
C CYS A 12 33.61 1.72 -30.41
N SER A 13 34.67 2.16 -31.11
CA SER A 13 34.60 3.17 -32.17
C SER A 13 34.38 2.50 -33.53
N ALA A 14 33.49 3.05 -34.36
CA ALA A 14 33.21 2.54 -35.71
C ALA A 14 33.84 3.41 -36.81
N ARG A 15 34.47 2.78 -37.80
CA ARG A 15 34.94 3.40 -39.06
C ARG A 15 34.61 2.50 -40.26
N GLY A 16 34.31 3.13 -41.39
CA GLY A 16 33.91 2.52 -42.66
C GLY A 16 32.75 3.35 -43.24
N GLN A 17 32.95 4.19 -44.26
CA GLN A 17 33.05 3.83 -45.68
C GLN A 17 31.83 3.02 -46.18
N GLY A 18 31.02 3.48 -47.14
CA GLY A 18 30.99 4.79 -47.84
C GLY A 18 30.44 4.65 -49.27
N ILE A 19 29.54 5.54 -49.69
CA ILE A 19 28.93 5.56 -51.05
C ILE A 19 28.84 7.02 -51.55
N GLU A 20 29.12 7.25 -52.83
CA GLU A 20 28.94 8.54 -53.52
C GLU A 20 27.50 8.76 -54.01
N VAL A 21 27.02 10.01 -53.95
CA VAL A 21 26.09 10.58 -54.96
C VAL A 21 26.54 12.03 -55.24
N ARG A 22 26.38 12.51 -56.49
CA ARG A 22 27.03 13.72 -57.00
C ARG A 22 26.17 15.00 -56.91
N SER A 23 26.85 16.12 -56.59
CA SER A 23 26.73 17.50 -57.13
C SER A 23 25.36 18.20 -57.32
N LEU A 24 25.25 19.46 -56.87
CA LEU A 24 25.07 20.68 -57.71
C LEU A 24 25.01 21.99 -56.88
N GLY A 25 25.43 23.14 -57.47
CA GLY A 25 25.34 24.52 -56.92
C GLY A 25 26.34 24.85 -55.77
N GLN A 26 27.27 25.81 -55.78
CA GLN A 26 27.43 27.20 -56.31
C GLN A 26 26.71 28.34 -55.54
N GLY A 27 27.48 29.39 -55.18
CA GLY A 27 27.07 30.60 -54.42
C GLY A 27 27.78 30.69 -53.05
N ALA A 28 28.70 31.60 -52.68
CA ALA A 28 28.87 33.06 -52.91
C ALA A 28 27.90 33.93 -52.06
N LEU A 29 28.27 35.01 -51.35
CA LEU A 29 29.58 35.67 -51.09
C LEU A 29 29.47 36.66 -49.87
N GLY A 30 30.60 37.13 -49.30
CA GLY A 30 30.67 38.30 -48.38
C GLY A 30 30.78 37.97 -46.87
N SER A 31 31.82 38.37 -46.11
CA SER A 31 32.38 39.70 -45.74
C SER A 31 31.67 40.33 -44.51
N GLN A 32 32.19 40.20 -43.27
CA GLN A 32 33.33 40.88 -42.61
C GLN A 32 33.01 42.24 -41.94
N LYS A 33 33.72 42.49 -40.81
CA LYS A 33 33.72 43.65 -39.86
C LYS A 33 32.69 43.56 -38.71
N GLY A 34 33.02 43.88 -37.44
CA GLY A 34 34.35 44.02 -36.82
C GLY A 34 34.41 44.96 -35.58
N LEU A 35 35.17 44.57 -34.55
CA LEU A 35 35.61 45.35 -33.35
C LEU A 35 34.49 45.81 -32.37
N SER A 36 34.72 46.23 -31.10
CA SER A 36 35.72 45.94 -30.03
C SER A 36 35.33 46.80 -28.77
N ILE A 37 35.80 46.66 -27.51
CA ILE A 37 36.83 45.85 -26.81
C ILE A 37 36.36 45.57 -25.35
N SER A 38 37.20 44.88 -24.55
CA SER A 38 37.33 44.85 -23.06
C SER A 38 36.19 44.32 -22.16
N GLY A 39 36.46 43.58 -21.08
CA GLY A 39 37.73 42.94 -20.65
C GLY A 39 37.60 42.18 -19.31
N GLY A 40 38.19 40.99 -19.18
CA GLY A 40 38.16 40.17 -17.95
C GLY A 40 38.74 38.75 -18.15
N VAL A 41 39.43 38.22 -17.12
CA VAL A 41 40.32 37.03 -17.16
C VAL A 41 40.10 36.20 -15.87
N PRO A 42 40.30 34.85 -15.78
CA PRO A 42 40.47 33.79 -16.79
C PRO A 42 39.42 32.64 -16.68
N CYS A 43 39.57 31.59 -17.49
CA CYS A 43 38.72 30.39 -17.47
C CYS A 43 39.12 29.32 -16.42
N ARG A 44 38.13 28.56 -15.92
CA ARG A 44 38.23 27.12 -15.63
C ARG A 44 36.99 26.41 -16.23
N PRO A 45 37.13 25.22 -16.84
CA PRO A 45 36.03 24.58 -17.56
C PRO A 45 35.03 23.91 -16.60
N ARG A 46 33.74 24.02 -16.92
CA ARG A 46 32.68 23.12 -16.41
C ARG A 46 32.61 21.88 -17.31
N GLY A 47 32.31 20.72 -16.74
CA GLY A 47 32.10 19.47 -17.50
C GLY A 47 30.84 19.50 -18.37
N PRO A 48 30.73 18.61 -19.38
CA PRO A 48 29.60 18.58 -20.30
C PRO A 48 28.32 18.03 -19.63
N PRO A 49 27.13 18.43 -20.10
CA PRO A 49 25.87 17.81 -19.68
C PRO A 49 25.75 16.39 -20.24
N MET A 50 25.22 15.44 -19.45
CA MET A 50 24.80 14.14 -19.98
C MET A 50 23.55 14.31 -20.85
N ALA A 51 23.62 13.80 -22.08
CA ALA A 51 22.48 13.82 -23.00
C ALA A 51 21.40 12.80 -22.57
N MET A 52 20.12 13.17 -22.74
CA MET A 52 19.02 12.21 -22.64
C MET A 52 19.09 11.21 -23.80
N LEU A 53 19.27 9.92 -23.49
CA LEU A 53 18.99 8.84 -24.45
C LEU A 53 17.47 8.64 -24.55
N GLN A 54 16.82 9.45 -25.41
CA GLN A 54 15.45 9.18 -25.84
C GLN A 54 15.40 7.84 -26.59
N LYS A 55 14.84 6.81 -25.96
CA LYS A 55 14.36 5.63 -26.70
C LYS A 55 13.15 6.05 -27.53
N VAL A 56 13.33 6.20 -28.84
CA VAL A 56 12.26 6.52 -29.78
C VAL A 56 11.24 5.37 -29.81
N SER A 57 10.05 5.64 -29.29
CA SER A 57 8.91 4.72 -29.34
C SER A 57 8.21 4.85 -30.69
N LEU A 58 8.58 4.01 -31.65
CA LEU A 58 7.87 3.89 -32.93
C LEU A 58 6.54 3.13 -32.73
N ARG A 59 5.51 3.85 -32.26
CA ARG A 59 4.13 3.40 -32.41
C ARG A 59 3.72 3.47 -33.88
N TRP A 60 3.33 2.33 -34.45
CA TRP A 60 2.51 2.32 -35.66
C TRP A 60 1.03 2.41 -35.26
N ILE A 61 0.37 3.47 -35.71
CA ILE A 61 -1.09 3.60 -35.65
C ILE A 61 -1.60 3.33 -37.06
N CYS A 62 -2.38 2.26 -37.23
CA CYS A 62 -3.08 1.97 -38.47
C CYS A 62 -4.60 2.04 -38.23
N SER A 63 -5.15 3.23 -38.42
CA SER A 63 -6.57 3.40 -38.75
C SER A 63 -6.74 3.33 -40.27
N GLY A 64 -7.82 2.70 -40.73
CA GLY A 64 -8.11 2.52 -42.16
C GLY A 64 -7.90 1.10 -42.68
N SER A 65 -8.74 0.69 -43.61
CA SER A 65 -8.79 -0.67 -44.15
C SER A 65 -7.82 -0.88 -45.32
N CYS A 66 -6.74 -1.64 -45.09
CA CYS A 66 -5.87 -2.16 -46.15
C CYS A 66 -5.90 -3.69 -46.18
N LYS A 67 -6.07 -4.27 -47.37
CA LYS A 67 -5.69 -5.67 -47.61
C LYS A 67 -4.17 -5.75 -47.61
N VAL A 68 -3.61 -6.75 -46.93
CA VAL A 68 -2.16 -6.99 -46.86
C VAL A 68 -1.87 -8.37 -47.45
N GLU A 69 -1.01 -8.41 -48.46
CA GLU A 69 -0.43 -9.67 -48.96
C GLU A 69 0.79 -10.07 -48.08
N PRO A 70 0.99 -11.36 -47.77
CA PRO A 70 1.83 -11.78 -46.65
C PRO A 70 3.31 -11.95 -47.02
N HIS A 71 4.09 -10.87 -47.03
CA HIS A 71 5.55 -10.92 -47.08
C HIS A 71 6.24 -10.09 -45.99
N ALA A 72 6.12 -10.55 -44.75
CA ALA A 72 6.98 -10.17 -43.63
C ALA A 72 7.32 -11.43 -42.79
N GLY A 73 8.60 -11.61 -42.44
CA GLY A 73 9.04 -12.77 -41.66
C GLY A 73 8.69 -12.65 -40.15
N PRO A 74 8.35 -13.74 -39.46
CA PRO A 74 7.93 -13.69 -38.06
C PRO A 74 9.12 -13.54 -37.10
N PHE A 75 9.05 -12.56 -36.20
CA PHE A 75 9.81 -12.58 -34.95
C PHE A 75 9.25 -13.72 -34.06
N PRO A 76 10.08 -14.66 -33.54
CA PRO A 76 9.58 -15.73 -32.70
C PRO A 76 9.28 -15.25 -31.27
N ALA A 77 8.06 -15.50 -30.79
CA ALA A 77 7.80 -15.61 -29.35
C ALA A 77 8.43 -16.89 -28.78
N LEU A 78 8.43 -17.07 -27.45
CA LEU A 78 8.88 -18.32 -26.81
C LEU A 78 8.15 -19.52 -27.41
N ARG A 79 8.91 -20.55 -27.80
CA ARG A 79 8.42 -21.81 -28.34
C ARG A 79 8.66 -22.93 -27.33
N ALA A 80 7.57 -23.50 -26.81
CA ALA A 80 7.61 -24.79 -26.14
C ALA A 80 7.76 -25.91 -27.18
N ALA A 81 8.17 -27.09 -26.74
CA ALA A 81 7.99 -28.31 -27.52
C ALA A 81 6.62 -28.93 -27.18
N LEU A 82 5.85 -29.24 -28.22
CA LEU A 82 4.61 -29.99 -28.15
C LEU A 82 4.88 -31.41 -28.64
N LEU A 83 4.79 -32.37 -27.73
CA LEU A 83 4.36 -33.72 -28.07
C LEU A 83 2.82 -33.73 -28.02
N LEU A 84 2.15 -34.63 -28.74
CA LEU A 84 0.68 -34.72 -28.72
C LEU A 84 0.15 -34.74 -27.27
N ASP A 85 -0.60 -33.69 -26.92
CA ASP A 85 -1.19 -33.42 -25.61
C ASP A 85 -0.22 -33.30 -24.41
N GLN A 86 1.09 -33.14 -24.64
CA GLN A 86 2.08 -32.92 -23.58
C GLN A 86 2.88 -31.65 -23.82
N LEU A 87 2.71 -30.68 -22.92
CA LEU A 87 3.52 -29.47 -22.85
C LEU A 87 4.93 -29.81 -22.33
N VAL A 88 5.96 -29.51 -23.13
CA VAL A 88 7.37 -29.56 -22.70
C VAL A 88 7.94 -28.14 -22.78
N PRO A 89 8.00 -27.40 -21.65
CA PRO A 89 8.61 -26.08 -21.61
C PRO A 89 10.10 -26.17 -21.98
N LEU A 90 10.55 -25.29 -22.89
CA LEU A 90 11.94 -25.19 -23.30
C LEU A 90 12.46 -23.78 -23.02
N GLY A 91 12.94 -23.57 -21.81
CA GLY A 91 13.42 -22.28 -21.31
C GLY A 91 13.92 -22.39 -19.86
N ASP A 92 14.55 -21.32 -19.39
CA ASP A 92 15.13 -21.15 -18.05
C ASP A 92 15.38 -19.62 -17.88
N ASP A 93 15.93 -19.19 -16.74
CA ASP A 93 16.22 -17.79 -16.45
C ASP A 93 17.14 -17.13 -17.50
N PHE A 94 16.69 -16.00 -18.07
CA PHE A 94 17.40 -15.16 -19.05
C PHE A 94 17.98 -15.91 -20.28
N ARG A 95 17.41 -17.07 -20.63
CA ARG A 95 17.75 -17.82 -21.85
C ARG A 95 17.33 -17.05 -23.12
N TYR A 96 17.80 -17.54 -24.26
CA TYR A 96 17.51 -17.01 -25.60
C TYR A 96 18.08 -15.60 -25.87
N ASP A 97 19.15 -15.21 -25.17
CA ASP A 97 19.79 -13.89 -25.30
C ASP A 97 20.76 -13.75 -26.49
N LYS A 98 21.23 -14.88 -27.05
CA LYS A 98 22.24 -14.93 -28.14
C LYS A 98 21.73 -15.67 -29.38
N PRO A 99 22.00 -15.19 -30.61
CA PRO A 99 21.64 -15.91 -31.84
C PRO A 99 22.18 -17.34 -31.90
N GLN A 100 23.42 -17.58 -31.46
CA GLN A 100 24.04 -18.91 -31.48
C GLN A 100 23.32 -19.89 -30.55
N GLU A 101 22.66 -19.40 -29.50
CA GLU A 101 21.82 -20.22 -28.63
C GLU A 101 20.49 -20.58 -29.31
N TRP A 102 19.84 -19.60 -29.95
CA TRP A 102 18.64 -19.84 -30.77
C TRP A 102 18.93 -20.88 -31.86
N ASP A 103 20.00 -20.68 -32.63
CA ASP A 103 20.41 -21.59 -33.70
C ASP A 103 20.70 -22.99 -33.16
N ALA A 104 21.41 -23.11 -32.03
CA ALA A 104 21.75 -24.40 -31.43
C ALA A 104 20.52 -25.13 -30.87
N GLN A 105 19.62 -24.43 -30.15
CA GLN A 105 18.39 -25.02 -29.62
C GLN A 105 17.45 -25.41 -30.76
N PHE A 106 17.14 -24.47 -31.67
CA PHE A 106 16.25 -24.71 -32.80
C PHE A 106 16.75 -25.86 -33.69
N SER A 107 18.03 -25.84 -34.10
CA SER A 107 18.56 -26.85 -35.03
C SER A 107 18.61 -28.25 -34.43
N ASN A 108 18.87 -28.39 -33.12
CA ASN A 108 18.90 -29.72 -32.49
C ASN A 108 17.48 -30.24 -32.22
N TYR A 109 16.57 -29.40 -31.71
CA TYR A 109 15.18 -29.81 -31.52
C TYR A 109 14.46 -30.10 -32.83
N GLN A 110 14.70 -29.33 -33.90
CA GLN A 110 14.15 -29.64 -35.22
C GLN A 110 14.61 -31.01 -35.73
N ARG A 111 15.91 -31.34 -35.63
CA ARG A 111 16.43 -32.68 -35.99
C ARG A 111 15.81 -33.81 -35.17
N LEU A 112 15.54 -33.57 -33.88
CA LEU A 112 14.84 -34.53 -33.02
C LEU A 112 13.38 -34.70 -33.47
N PHE A 113 12.67 -33.61 -33.78
CA PHE A 113 11.30 -33.64 -34.29
C PHE A 113 11.22 -34.36 -35.64
N ASP A 114 12.09 -34.02 -36.59
CA ASP A 114 12.18 -34.65 -37.91
C ASP A 114 12.40 -36.17 -37.77
N PHE A 115 13.30 -36.59 -36.87
CA PHE A 115 13.54 -38.00 -36.59
C PHE A 115 12.33 -38.69 -35.95
N LEU A 116 11.76 -38.13 -34.88
CA LEU A 116 10.61 -38.71 -34.17
C LEU A 116 9.39 -38.85 -35.09
N ASN A 117 9.06 -37.80 -35.84
CA ASN A 117 7.92 -37.77 -36.76
C ASN A 117 8.13 -38.72 -37.95
N SER A 118 9.37 -39.08 -38.29
CA SER A 118 9.68 -40.08 -39.32
C SER A 118 9.49 -41.54 -38.89
N LYS A 119 9.06 -41.80 -37.65
CA LYS A 119 8.93 -43.13 -37.05
C LYS A 119 7.49 -43.41 -36.59
N PRO A 120 6.61 -43.94 -37.47
CA PRO A 120 5.23 -44.28 -37.12
C PRO A 120 5.12 -45.18 -35.88
N ASP A 121 6.07 -46.10 -35.71
CA ASP A 121 6.14 -47.06 -34.59
C ASP A 121 6.39 -46.40 -33.22
N PHE A 122 6.79 -45.12 -33.17
CA PHE A 122 6.93 -44.36 -31.93
C PHE A 122 5.61 -43.69 -31.51
N HIS A 123 4.62 -43.61 -32.40
CA HIS A 123 3.32 -42.95 -32.17
C HIS A 123 3.43 -41.50 -31.65
N VAL A 124 4.51 -40.79 -32.03
CA VAL A 124 4.81 -39.41 -31.63
C VAL A 124 4.61 -38.47 -32.82
N GLN A 125 3.95 -37.34 -32.56
CA GLN A 125 4.10 -36.11 -33.34
C GLN A 125 4.69 -35.04 -32.42
N ALA A 126 5.84 -34.51 -32.80
CA ALA A 126 6.61 -33.50 -32.08
C ALA A 126 6.77 -32.23 -32.92
N GLN A 127 6.56 -31.06 -32.31
CA GLN A 127 6.71 -29.75 -32.98
C GLN A 127 7.03 -28.62 -32.00
N PHE A 128 7.43 -27.46 -32.50
CA PHE A 128 7.38 -26.22 -31.72
C PHE A 128 5.95 -25.67 -31.63
N GLY A 129 5.59 -25.06 -30.51
CA GLY A 129 4.31 -24.36 -30.34
C GLY A 129 4.30 -23.40 -29.15
N THR A 130 3.16 -22.78 -28.91
CA THR A 130 2.92 -21.86 -27.78
C THR A 130 2.09 -22.52 -26.67
N LEU A 131 1.89 -21.80 -25.57
CA LEU A 131 0.98 -22.23 -24.50
C LEU A 131 -0.49 -22.28 -24.98
N SER A 132 -0.87 -21.42 -25.95
CA SER A 132 -2.20 -21.46 -26.56
C SER A 132 -2.39 -22.75 -27.37
N ASP A 133 -1.42 -23.09 -28.23
CA ASP A 133 -1.47 -24.31 -29.06
C ASP A 133 -1.63 -25.59 -28.21
N TYR A 134 -1.03 -25.63 -27.01
CA TYR A 134 -1.24 -26.71 -26.04
C TYR A 134 -2.69 -26.79 -25.56
N PHE A 135 -3.27 -25.66 -25.12
CA PHE A 135 -4.65 -25.64 -24.62
C PHE A 135 -5.66 -25.86 -25.74
N ASP A 136 -5.46 -25.29 -26.93
CA ASP A 136 -6.33 -25.48 -28.09
C ASP A 136 -6.33 -26.94 -28.56
N ALA A 137 -5.19 -27.64 -28.51
CA ALA A 137 -5.12 -29.08 -28.72
C ALA A 137 -5.92 -29.85 -27.65
N LEU A 138 -5.78 -29.49 -26.37
CA LEU A 138 -6.52 -30.12 -25.28
C LEU A 138 -8.04 -29.93 -25.41
N TYR A 139 -8.51 -28.71 -25.69
CA TYR A 139 -9.92 -28.40 -25.92
C TYR A 139 -10.48 -29.17 -27.12
N LYS A 140 -9.77 -29.14 -28.26
CA LYS A 140 -10.13 -29.89 -29.48
C LYS A 140 -10.21 -31.40 -29.24
N ARG A 141 -9.27 -31.99 -28.50
CA ARG A 141 -9.27 -33.42 -28.14
C ARG A 141 -10.43 -33.79 -27.22
N THR A 142 -10.79 -32.90 -26.30
CA THR A 142 -11.83 -33.14 -25.29
C THR A 142 -13.23 -32.71 -25.73
N GLY A 143 -13.36 -32.15 -26.94
CA GLY A 143 -14.66 -31.84 -27.57
C GLY A 143 -15.39 -30.66 -26.94
N VAL A 144 -14.66 -29.69 -26.37
CA VAL A 144 -15.23 -28.50 -25.74
C VAL A 144 -14.62 -27.22 -26.30
N GLU A 145 -15.36 -26.11 -26.19
CA GLU A 145 -14.89 -24.79 -26.60
C GLU A 145 -13.78 -24.25 -25.67
N PRO A 146 -12.85 -23.42 -26.17
CA PRO A 146 -11.81 -22.80 -25.36
C PRO A 146 -12.37 -22.03 -24.15
N GLY A 147 -11.84 -22.34 -22.96
CA GLY A 147 -12.29 -21.79 -21.68
C GLY A 147 -13.42 -22.57 -21.00
N ALA A 148 -14.06 -23.53 -21.68
CA ALA A 148 -14.95 -24.49 -21.03
C ALA A 148 -14.15 -25.57 -20.29
N ARG A 149 -14.69 -26.12 -19.18
CA ARG A 149 -14.04 -27.18 -18.42
C ARG A 149 -14.05 -28.51 -19.21
N PRO A 150 -12.89 -29.11 -19.54
CA PRO A 150 -12.85 -30.41 -20.21
C PRO A 150 -13.48 -31.52 -19.35
N PRO A 151 -14.19 -32.51 -19.95
CA PRO A 151 -14.75 -33.65 -19.21
C PRO A 151 -13.67 -34.45 -18.46
N GLY A 152 -14.00 -34.91 -17.25
CA GLY A 152 -13.10 -35.73 -16.43
C GLY A 152 -12.00 -34.96 -15.68
N PHE A 153 -11.78 -33.67 -15.96
CA PHE A 153 -10.81 -32.88 -15.20
C PHE A 153 -11.32 -32.54 -13.79
N PRO A 154 -10.48 -32.65 -12.74
CA PRO A 154 -10.88 -32.36 -11.37
C PRO A 154 -11.13 -30.86 -11.15
N VAL A 155 -11.99 -30.54 -10.20
CA VAL A 155 -12.14 -29.18 -9.66
C VAL A 155 -11.30 -29.09 -8.38
N LEU A 156 -10.53 -28.02 -8.23
CA LEU A 156 -9.67 -27.74 -7.09
C LEU A 156 -9.95 -26.34 -6.54
N SER A 157 -9.93 -26.19 -5.22
CA SER A 157 -10.07 -24.93 -4.51
C SER A 157 -9.14 -24.89 -3.28
N GLY A 158 -8.86 -23.68 -2.77
CA GLY A 158 -7.86 -23.42 -1.74
C GLY A 158 -6.76 -22.49 -2.25
N ASP A 159 -5.54 -22.67 -1.79
CA ASP A 159 -4.33 -22.04 -2.33
C ASP A 159 -3.13 -23.02 -2.30
N PHE A 160 -1.95 -22.51 -2.64
CA PHE A 160 -0.71 -23.28 -2.65
C PHE A 160 0.29 -22.76 -1.59
N PHE A 161 -0.22 -22.26 -0.46
CA PHE A 161 0.62 -21.86 0.67
C PHE A 161 0.63 -22.92 1.80
N SER A 162 1.76 -23.16 2.45
CA SER A 162 3.07 -22.52 2.28
C SER A 162 4.02 -23.37 1.44
N TYR A 163 4.64 -22.76 0.43
CA TYR A 163 5.52 -23.45 -0.53
C TYR A 163 6.81 -23.96 0.13
N ALA A 164 7.25 -25.15 -0.28
CA ALA A 164 8.57 -25.70 -0.01
C ALA A 164 9.10 -26.42 -1.26
N ASP A 165 10.36 -26.15 -1.64
CA ASP A 165 11.02 -26.78 -2.80
C ASP A 165 11.63 -28.15 -2.45
N ARG A 166 12.02 -28.37 -1.20
CA ARG A 166 12.50 -29.65 -0.67
C ARG A 166 12.26 -29.77 0.83
N GLU A 167 12.12 -31.00 1.31
CA GLU A 167 12.21 -31.37 2.73
C GLU A 167 11.38 -30.45 3.66
N ASP A 168 12.03 -29.65 4.51
CA ASP A 168 11.39 -28.66 5.38
C ASP A 168 11.73 -27.19 5.03
N HIS A 169 12.19 -26.95 3.81
CA HIS A 169 12.57 -25.64 3.30
C HIS A 169 11.33 -24.81 2.90
N TYR A 170 10.55 -24.38 3.89
CA TYR A 170 9.38 -23.54 3.65
C TYR A 170 9.76 -22.07 3.39
N TRP A 171 9.19 -21.51 2.33
CA TRP A 171 9.44 -20.15 1.84
C TRP A 171 8.54 -19.13 2.57
N THR A 172 8.46 -19.23 3.90
CA THR A 172 7.60 -18.35 4.72
C THR A 172 8.34 -17.12 5.24
N GLY A 173 9.65 -17.03 5.02
CA GLY A 173 10.48 -15.88 5.40
C GLY A 173 10.19 -14.63 4.57
N TYR A 174 9.95 -14.77 3.26
CA TYR A 174 9.68 -13.62 2.38
C TYR A 174 8.35 -12.90 2.68
N TYR A 175 7.48 -13.49 3.49
CA TYR A 175 6.27 -12.82 3.97
C TYR A 175 6.61 -11.56 4.79
N THR A 176 7.72 -11.56 5.54
CA THR A 176 8.18 -10.38 6.32
C THR A 176 9.46 -9.75 5.75
N SER A 177 10.31 -10.45 4.98
CA SER A 177 11.60 -9.92 4.48
C SER A 177 11.53 -8.48 3.92
N ARG A 178 12.33 -7.57 4.50
CA ARG A 178 12.39 -6.11 4.18
C ARG A 178 11.05 -5.37 4.40
N PRO A 179 10.47 -5.39 5.62
CA PRO A 179 9.11 -4.91 5.90
C PRO A 179 8.94 -3.41 5.64
N PHE A 180 10.00 -2.61 5.78
CA PHE A 180 10.01 -1.19 5.41
C PHE A 180 9.44 -0.93 4.01
N TYR A 181 9.83 -1.72 3.01
CA TYR A 181 9.40 -1.51 1.62
C TYR A 181 8.01 -2.11 1.35
N LYS A 182 7.58 -3.14 2.11
CA LYS A 182 6.18 -3.61 2.11
C LYS A 182 5.22 -2.56 2.68
N SER A 183 5.68 -1.75 3.64
CA SER A 183 4.93 -0.58 4.13
C SER A 183 4.94 0.57 3.13
N LEU A 184 6.09 0.85 2.47
CA LEU A 184 6.16 1.89 1.43
C LEU A 184 5.31 1.56 0.19
N ASP A 185 5.17 0.29 -0.17
CA ASP A 185 4.24 -0.22 -1.19
C ASP A 185 2.79 0.18 -0.88
N ARG A 186 2.26 -0.20 0.29
CA ARG A 186 0.89 0.15 0.73
C ARG A 186 0.66 1.66 0.83
N VAL A 187 1.66 2.41 1.28
CA VAL A 187 1.62 3.88 1.27
C VAL A 187 1.52 4.42 -0.17
N LEU A 188 2.28 3.87 -1.11
CA LEU A 188 2.22 4.28 -2.53
C LEU A 188 0.89 3.90 -3.18
N GLU A 189 0.39 2.69 -2.93
CA GLU A 189 -0.91 2.18 -3.40
C GLU A 189 -2.07 3.09 -2.96
N ALA A 190 -2.13 3.42 -1.67
CA ALA A 190 -3.16 4.30 -1.11
C ALA A 190 -3.09 5.72 -1.70
N HIS A 191 -1.88 6.27 -1.88
CA HIS A 191 -1.70 7.56 -2.55
C HIS A 191 -2.04 7.50 -4.04
N LEU A 192 -1.79 6.38 -4.73
CA LEU A 192 -2.11 6.22 -6.15
C LEU A 192 -3.61 6.20 -6.37
N ARG A 193 -4.33 5.35 -5.61
CA ARG A 193 -5.81 5.30 -5.64
C ARG A 193 -6.41 6.66 -5.30
N GLY A 194 -5.93 7.32 -4.24
CA GLY A 194 -6.40 8.66 -3.84
C GLY A 194 -6.15 9.71 -4.93
N ALA A 195 -4.97 9.71 -5.53
CA ALA A 195 -4.61 10.64 -6.60
C ALA A 195 -5.40 10.40 -7.89
N GLU A 196 -5.59 9.14 -8.32
CA GLU A 196 -6.36 8.81 -9.52
C GLU A 196 -7.82 9.25 -9.39
N ILE A 197 -8.46 8.99 -8.24
CA ILE A 197 -9.84 9.42 -7.94
C ILE A 197 -9.94 10.94 -7.94
N LEU A 198 -9.09 11.63 -7.17
CA LEU A 198 -9.19 13.08 -6.98
C LEU A 198 -8.85 13.84 -8.27
N TYR A 199 -7.87 13.37 -9.04
CA TYR A 199 -7.55 13.89 -10.38
C TYR A 199 -8.72 13.69 -11.35
N SER A 200 -9.37 12.53 -11.34
CA SER A 200 -10.48 12.25 -12.26
C SER A 200 -11.71 13.12 -11.98
N LEU A 201 -12.01 13.36 -10.71
CA LEU A 201 -13.05 14.32 -10.29
C LEU A 201 -12.67 15.76 -10.68
N ALA A 202 -11.42 16.18 -10.43
CA ALA A 202 -10.94 17.51 -10.82
C ALA A 202 -11.01 17.74 -12.35
N VAL A 203 -10.57 16.78 -13.16
CA VAL A 203 -10.63 16.85 -14.63
C VAL A 203 -12.07 16.85 -15.14
N ALA A 204 -12.97 16.08 -14.53
CA ALA A 204 -14.39 16.08 -14.90
C ALA A 204 -15.03 17.46 -14.63
N HIS A 205 -14.85 18.02 -13.43
CA HIS A 205 -15.36 19.35 -13.11
C HIS A 205 -14.70 20.45 -13.97
N ALA A 206 -13.39 20.38 -14.23
CA ALA A 206 -12.71 21.34 -15.11
C ALA A 206 -13.24 21.30 -16.55
N ARG A 207 -13.61 20.11 -17.07
CA ARG A 207 -14.30 19.98 -18.37
C ARG A 207 -15.70 20.57 -18.33
N ARG A 208 -16.51 20.25 -17.31
CA ARG A 208 -17.89 20.75 -17.15
C ARG A 208 -17.97 22.28 -17.03
N SER A 209 -16.99 22.90 -16.36
CA SER A 209 -16.86 24.35 -16.25
C SER A 209 -16.15 25.02 -17.45
N GLY A 210 -15.67 24.27 -18.45
CA GLY A 210 -14.91 24.81 -19.59
C GLY A 210 -13.46 25.22 -19.27
N LEU A 211 -13.00 25.04 -18.03
CA LEU A 211 -11.69 25.45 -17.52
C LEU A 211 -10.59 24.38 -17.66
N ALA A 212 -10.84 23.32 -18.44
CA ALA A 212 -9.91 22.20 -18.64
C ALA A 212 -8.53 22.62 -19.21
N GLY A 213 -8.44 23.77 -19.88
CA GLY A 213 -7.17 24.35 -20.34
C GLY A 213 -6.35 25.08 -19.27
N GLN A 214 -6.94 25.38 -18.10
CA GLN A 214 -6.25 25.96 -16.94
C GLN A 214 -5.75 24.88 -15.97
N TYR A 215 -6.40 23.71 -15.95
CA TYR A 215 -6.02 22.59 -15.09
C TYR A 215 -4.83 21.79 -15.68
N PRO A 216 -3.84 21.37 -14.87
CA PRO A 216 -2.67 20.62 -15.35
C PRO A 216 -3.01 19.19 -15.79
N LEU A 217 -3.56 19.02 -16.99
CA LEU A 217 -3.87 17.70 -17.56
C LEU A 217 -2.62 16.80 -17.67
N SER A 218 -1.43 17.39 -17.86
CA SER A 218 -0.12 16.71 -17.87
C SER A 218 0.22 15.95 -16.58
N ASN A 219 -0.46 16.22 -15.45
CA ASN A 219 -0.38 15.38 -14.25
C ASN A 219 -0.78 13.91 -14.50
N PHE A 220 -1.46 13.59 -15.61
CA PHE A 220 -1.73 12.20 -16.00
C PHE A 220 -0.45 11.40 -16.25
N ALA A 221 0.61 12.02 -16.79
CA ALA A 221 1.91 11.37 -16.95
C ALA A 221 2.53 10.94 -15.60
N LEU A 222 2.31 11.73 -14.53
CA LEU A 222 2.74 11.40 -13.17
C LEU A 222 2.00 10.17 -12.62
N LEU A 223 0.68 10.08 -12.86
CA LEU A 223 -0.12 8.88 -12.56
C LEU A 223 0.35 7.66 -13.37
N THR A 224 0.69 7.83 -14.64
CA THR A 224 1.23 6.76 -15.50
C THR A 224 2.57 6.22 -14.97
N GLU A 225 3.50 7.08 -14.56
CA GLU A 225 4.79 6.63 -14.02
C GLU A 225 4.64 5.97 -12.63
N ALA A 226 3.72 6.46 -11.79
CA ALA A 226 3.41 5.83 -10.52
C ALA A 226 2.76 4.44 -10.70
N ARG A 227 1.83 4.28 -11.65
CA ARG A 227 1.26 2.99 -12.06
C ARG A 227 2.34 2.00 -12.53
N ARG A 228 3.27 2.46 -13.39
CA ARG A 228 4.42 1.66 -13.86
C ARG A 228 5.33 1.23 -12.71
N THR A 229 5.61 2.13 -11.77
CA THR A 229 6.46 1.86 -10.60
C THR A 229 5.82 0.87 -9.63
N LEU A 230 4.55 1.08 -9.25
CA LEU A 230 3.86 0.17 -8.33
C LEU A 230 3.71 -1.22 -8.95
N GLY A 231 3.38 -1.30 -10.25
CA GLY A 231 3.32 -2.56 -11.00
C GLY A 231 4.66 -3.29 -11.08
N LEU A 232 5.77 -2.56 -11.29
CA LEU A 232 7.12 -3.12 -11.22
C LEU A 232 7.46 -3.63 -9.80
N PHE A 233 6.98 -2.97 -8.75
CA PHE A 233 7.20 -3.41 -7.38
C PHE A 233 6.39 -4.65 -6.98
N GLN A 234 5.34 -5.01 -7.75
CA GLN A 234 4.66 -6.31 -7.59
C GLN A 234 5.46 -7.50 -8.17
N HIS A 235 6.66 -7.27 -8.72
CA HIS A 235 7.58 -8.35 -9.11
C HIS A 235 7.90 -9.26 -7.91
N HIS A 236 8.09 -10.56 -8.16
CA HIS A 236 8.25 -11.57 -7.13
C HIS A 236 9.60 -11.55 -6.39
N ASP A 237 10.51 -10.63 -6.72
CA ASP A 237 11.68 -10.27 -5.88
C ASP A 237 11.61 -8.87 -5.26
N ALA A 238 10.60 -8.09 -5.60
CA ALA A 238 10.45 -6.70 -5.18
C ALA A 238 9.66 -6.60 -3.86
N ILE A 239 8.33 -6.73 -3.90
CA ILE A 239 7.45 -6.73 -2.70
C ILE A 239 7.75 -7.89 -1.74
N THR A 240 8.27 -9.00 -2.23
CA THR A 240 8.75 -10.13 -1.42
C THR A 240 10.01 -9.77 -0.60
N GLY A 241 10.81 -8.80 -1.05
CA GLY A 241 12.06 -8.40 -0.42
C GLY A 241 13.24 -9.34 -0.71
N THR A 242 13.20 -10.10 -1.81
CA THR A 242 14.20 -11.12 -2.14
C THR A 242 15.22 -10.71 -3.20
N ALA A 243 15.08 -9.53 -3.83
CA ALA A 243 16.11 -8.95 -4.71
C ALA A 243 17.37 -8.52 -3.94
N LYS A 244 18.47 -8.23 -4.66
CA LYS A 244 19.72 -7.73 -4.08
C LYS A 244 19.59 -6.31 -3.51
N GLU A 245 20.39 -5.98 -2.50
CA GLU A 245 20.36 -4.67 -1.80
C GLU A 245 20.37 -3.45 -2.75
N ALA A 246 21.22 -3.46 -3.78
CA ALA A 246 21.28 -2.39 -4.77
C ALA A 246 20.02 -2.29 -5.67
N VAL A 247 19.34 -3.41 -5.91
CA VAL A 247 18.08 -3.46 -6.68
C VAL A 247 16.92 -2.97 -5.81
N VAL A 248 16.92 -3.33 -4.51
CA VAL A 248 15.95 -2.81 -3.54
C VAL A 248 16.13 -1.31 -3.30
N ALA A 249 17.36 -0.78 -3.40
CA ALA A 249 17.59 0.66 -3.41
C ALA A 249 17.01 1.35 -4.67
N ASP A 250 17.17 0.76 -5.87
CA ASP A 250 16.52 1.26 -7.09
C ASP A 250 14.99 1.25 -6.98
N TYR A 251 14.40 0.15 -6.49
CA TYR A 251 12.97 0.11 -6.16
C TYR A 251 12.57 1.21 -5.17
N GLY A 252 13.31 1.38 -4.07
CA GLY A 252 13.06 2.43 -3.07
C GLY A 252 13.07 3.83 -3.67
N VAL A 253 14.06 4.16 -4.50
CA VAL A 253 14.16 5.45 -5.21
C VAL A 253 12.96 5.66 -6.13
N ARG A 254 12.51 4.64 -6.87
CA ARG A 254 11.31 4.72 -7.71
C ARG A 254 10.03 4.92 -6.89
N LEU A 255 9.85 4.14 -5.82
CA LEU A 255 8.71 4.23 -4.91
C LEU A 255 8.61 5.64 -4.31
N LEU A 256 9.71 6.20 -3.80
CA LEU A 256 9.74 7.57 -3.28
C LEU A 256 9.43 8.61 -4.36
N ARG A 257 10.06 8.52 -5.53
CA ARG A 257 9.81 9.47 -6.63
C ARG A 257 8.35 9.44 -7.06
N SER A 258 7.75 8.25 -7.14
CA SER A 258 6.32 8.09 -7.44
C SER A 258 5.44 8.64 -6.32
N LEU A 259 5.80 8.46 -5.04
CA LEU A 259 5.06 9.02 -3.92
C LEU A 259 5.08 10.57 -3.95
N VAL A 260 6.22 11.19 -4.26
CA VAL A 260 6.33 12.65 -4.44
C VAL A 260 5.51 13.13 -5.64
N ASN A 261 5.58 12.42 -6.78
CA ASN A 261 4.75 12.70 -7.95
C ASN A 261 3.25 12.66 -7.61
N LEU A 262 2.79 11.65 -6.88
CA LEU A 262 1.38 11.51 -6.48
C LEU A 262 0.94 12.59 -5.49
N LYS A 263 1.81 12.95 -4.54
CA LYS A 263 1.58 14.10 -3.65
C LYS A 263 1.36 15.39 -4.44
N GLN A 264 2.12 15.63 -5.52
CA GLN A 264 1.91 16.75 -6.45
C GLN A 264 0.55 16.68 -7.17
N VAL A 265 0.11 15.48 -7.60
CA VAL A 265 -1.22 15.32 -8.22
C VAL A 265 -2.34 15.62 -7.22
N ILE A 266 -2.22 15.14 -5.98
CA ILE A 266 -3.20 15.35 -4.91
C ILE A 266 -3.33 16.84 -4.58
N ILE A 267 -2.23 17.57 -4.35
CA ILE A 267 -2.31 19.02 -4.03
C ILE A 267 -2.87 19.85 -5.19
N ASN A 268 -2.54 19.53 -6.45
CA ASN A 268 -3.07 20.24 -7.61
C ASN A 268 -4.58 20.00 -7.80
N ALA A 269 -5.03 18.75 -7.64
CA ALA A 269 -6.44 18.38 -7.72
C ALA A 269 -7.25 18.95 -6.55
N ALA A 270 -6.73 18.83 -5.32
CA ALA A 270 -7.35 19.38 -4.12
C ALA A 270 -7.50 20.91 -4.23
N HIS A 271 -6.46 21.63 -4.63
CA HIS A 271 -6.51 23.09 -4.85
C HIS A 271 -7.63 23.48 -5.83
N TYR A 272 -7.71 22.85 -7.00
CA TYR A 272 -8.79 23.13 -7.96
C TYR A 272 -10.18 22.85 -7.35
N LEU A 273 -10.32 21.75 -6.62
CA LEU A 273 -11.60 21.31 -6.08
C LEU A 273 -12.11 22.15 -4.90
N VAL A 274 -11.23 22.69 -4.04
CA VAL A 274 -11.66 23.54 -2.91
C VAL A 274 -11.89 25.01 -3.24
N LEU A 275 -11.42 25.56 -4.37
CA LEU A 275 -11.68 26.96 -4.70
C LEU A 275 -13.19 27.20 -4.88
N GLY A 276 -13.77 28.15 -4.14
CA GLY A 276 -15.18 28.52 -4.28
C GLY A 276 -15.51 29.19 -5.61
N ASP A 277 -14.52 29.87 -6.21
CA ASP A 277 -14.55 30.39 -7.58
C ASP A 277 -13.47 29.69 -8.40
N LYS A 278 -13.88 28.94 -9.44
CA LYS A 278 -12.96 28.16 -10.28
C LYS A 278 -12.15 29.01 -11.25
N GLU A 279 -12.61 30.21 -11.62
CA GLU A 279 -11.88 31.12 -12.53
C GLU A 279 -10.63 31.70 -11.85
N THR A 280 -10.56 31.68 -10.52
CA THR A 280 -9.37 32.06 -9.74
C THR A 280 -8.26 31.00 -9.73
N TYR A 281 -8.48 29.82 -10.33
CA TYR A 281 -7.46 28.77 -10.35
C TYR A 281 -6.28 29.13 -11.26
N HIS A 282 -5.11 29.24 -10.67
CA HIS A 282 -3.84 29.34 -11.39
C HIS A 282 -2.94 28.14 -11.06
N PHE A 283 -2.44 27.47 -12.09
CA PHE A 283 -1.43 26.42 -11.94
C PHE A 283 -0.03 27.00 -12.08
N ASP A 284 0.68 27.06 -10.95
CA ASP A 284 2.10 27.39 -10.85
C ASP A 284 2.85 26.15 -10.32
N PRO A 285 3.73 25.50 -11.11
CA PRO A 285 4.48 24.32 -10.67
C PRO A 285 5.63 24.66 -9.70
N GLU A 286 6.15 25.89 -9.74
CA GLU A 286 7.27 26.32 -8.89
C GLU A 286 6.78 26.74 -7.50
N VAL A 287 5.51 27.18 -7.38
CA VAL A 287 4.96 27.70 -6.12
C VAL A 287 3.55 27.16 -5.79
N PRO A 288 3.43 25.86 -5.45
CA PRO A 288 2.15 25.20 -5.17
C PRO A 288 1.38 25.85 -4.01
N PHE A 289 0.05 25.86 -4.11
CA PHE A 289 -0.84 26.49 -3.12
C PHE A 289 -0.98 25.66 -1.83
N LEU A 290 -1.15 24.33 -1.96
CA LEU A 290 -1.15 23.38 -0.85
C LEU A 290 0.18 22.62 -0.83
N GLN A 291 0.59 22.16 0.35
CA GLN A 291 1.67 21.18 0.55
C GLN A 291 1.16 20.02 1.40
N MET A 292 1.85 18.88 1.43
CA MET A 292 1.53 17.78 2.36
C MET A 292 1.94 18.12 3.79
N ASP A 293 1.36 17.45 4.79
CA ASP A 293 1.82 17.52 6.18
C ASP A 293 3.08 16.69 6.48
N ASP A 294 3.55 15.86 5.54
CA ASP A 294 4.75 15.02 5.71
C ASP A 294 5.72 15.05 4.51
N THR A 295 7.02 14.92 4.82
CA THR A 295 8.10 14.74 3.83
C THR A 295 8.94 13.51 4.15
N ARG A 296 9.72 13.03 3.17
CA ARG A 296 10.76 12.01 3.37
C ARG A 296 12.05 12.53 2.76
N SER A 297 13.14 12.51 3.52
CA SER A 297 14.45 13.02 3.12
C SER A 297 15.15 12.12 2.09
N ASN A 298 14.92 10.81 2.16
CA ASN A 298 15.42 9.81 1.21
C ASN A 298 14.48 8.59 1.15
N HIS A 299 14.87 7.53 0.42
CA HIS A 299 14.00 6.36 0.20
C HIS A 299 13.98 5.36 1.36
N ASP A 300 14.89 5.46 2.33
CA ASP A 300 14.99 4.55 3.47
C ASP A 300 14.71 5.22 4.84
N ALA A 301 14.24 6.47 4.82
CA ALA A 301 13.73 7.21 5.96
C ALA A 301 12.20 7.04 6.15
N LEU A 302 11.79 7.08 7.42
CA LEU A 302 10.40 7.25 7.83
C LEU A 302 9.92 8.69 7.49
N PRO A 303 8.60 8.93 7.34
CA PRO A 303 8.09 10.26 7.07
C PRO A 303 8.25 11.19 8.29
N GLU A 304 8.74 12.40 8.03
CA GLU A 304 8.87 13.48 9.01
C GLU A 304 7.70 14.46 8.83
N ARG A 305 7.01 14.81 9.92
CA ARG A 305 5.82 15.68 9.86
C ARG A 305 6.20 17.16 9.98
N THR A 306 5.55 17.98 9.16
CA THR A 306 5.81 19.40 9.01
C THR A 306 5.07 20.21 10.07
N VAL A 307 5.79 21.08 10.78
CA VAL A 307 5.21 21.95 11.81
C VAL A 307 4.53 23.16 11.18
N ILE A 308 3.20 23.25 11.32
CA ILE A 308 2.42 24.41 10.89
C ILE A 308 2.71 25.57 11.85
N ARG A 309 3.58 26.49 11.43
CA ARG A 309 3.83 27.72 12.18
C ARG A 309 2.56 28.57 12.24
N LEU A 310 2.13 28.89 13.46
CA LEU A 310 1.01 29.78 13.75
C LEU A 310 1.53 31.20 13.96
N ASP A 311 0.83 32.19 13.43
CA ASP A 311 1.08 33.61 13.64
C ASP A 311 -0.27 34.35 13.73
N SER A 312 -0.29 35.68 13.58
CA SER A 312 -1.53 36.48 13.64
C SER A 312 -2.49 36.24 12.47
N SER A 313 -2.07 35.54 11.41
CA SER A 313 -2.91 35.19 10.27
C SER A 313 -3.44 33.75 10.38
N PRO A 314 -4.73 33.50 10.05
CA PRO A 314 -5.26 32.14 9.99
C PRO A 314 -4.48 31.25 9.01
N ARG A 315 -4.13 30.04 9.45
CA ARG A 315 -3.54 28.99 8.61
C ARG A 315 -4.62 28.00 8.21
N TYR A 316 -4.89 27.89 6.91
CA TYR A 316 -5.87 26.95 6.38
C TYR A 316 -5.25 25.58 6.12
N VAL A 317 -6.02 24.52 6.37
CA VAL A 317 -5.65 23.13 6.12
C VAL A 317 -6.80 22.42 5.42
N VAL A 318 -6.53 21.85 4.25
CA VAL A 318 -7.49 20.99 3.54
C VAL A 318 -7.26 19.54 3.95
N LEU A 319 -8.34 18.77 4.18
CA LEU A 319 -8.30 17.39 4.65
C LEU A 319 -8.99 16.47 3.65
N PHE A 320 -8.24 15.56 3.03
CA PHE A 320 -8.76 14.63 2.02
C PHE A 320 -9.12 13.28 2.66
N ASN A 321 -10.39 12.88 2.51
CA ASN A 321 -10.85 11.53 2.78
C ASN A 321 -10.81 10.69 1.49
N PRO A 322 -9.84 9.76 1.31
CA PRO A 322 -9.77 8.93 0.11
C PRO A 322 -10.80 7.78 0.09
N LEU A 323 -11.68 7.65 1.08
CA LEU A 323 -12.69 6.59 1.17
C LEU A 323 -14.05 7.04 0.65
N GLU A 324 -14.72 6.14 -0.04
CA GLU A 324 -16.08 6.26 -0.57
C GLU A 324 -17.17 6.28 0.51
N GLN A 325 -16.80 6.09 1.77
CA GLN A 325 -17.68 6.23 2.93
C GLN A 325 -17.36 7.55 3.66
N GLU A 326 -18.39 8.19 4.21
CA GLU A 326 -18.23 9.30 5.14
C GLU A 326 -17.40 8.85 6.36
N ARG A 327 -16.41 9.67 6.77
CA ARG A 327 -15.43 9.29 7.79
C ARG A 327 -15.43 10.27 8.96
N LEU A 328 -15.84 9.82 10.14
CA LEU A 328 -15.48 10.45 11.41
C LEU A 328 -14.12 9.91 11.88
N SER A 329 -13.15 10.80 12.13
CA SER A 329 -11.77 10.41 12.49
C SER A 329 -11.05 11.52 13.27
N VAL A 330 -10.01 11.17 14.06
CA VAL A 330 -9.15 12.17 14.71
C VAL A 330 -7.97 12.52 13.80
N VAL A 331 -8.00 13.70 13.19
CA VAL A 331 -6.88 14.23 12.41
C VAL A 331 -5.91 14.93 13.35
N SER A 332 -4.63 14.53 13.30
CA SER A 332 -3.58 15.10 14.16
C SER A 332 -2.56 15.86 13.34
N LEU A 333 -2.33 17.14 13.66
CA LEU A 333 -1.41 18.06 12.98
C LEU A 333 -0.31 18.52 13.96
N LEU A 334 0.88 18.89 13.46
CA LEU A 334 1.90 19.55 14.28
C LEU A 334 1.82 21.07 14.13
N VAL A 335 1.91 21.81 15.24
CA VAL A 335 1.83 23.28 15.29
C VAL A 335 2.93 23.88 16.16
N SER A 336 3.22 25.17 15.97
CA SER A 336 4.29 25.87 16.71
C SER A 336 3.88 26.55 18.03
N SER A 337 2.66 26.32 18.53
CA SER A 337 2.16 26.91 19.78
C SER A 337 1.03 26.07 20.35
N PRO A 338 0.92 25.89 21.69
CA PRO A 338 -0.22 25.21 22.30
C PRO A 338 -1.46 26.12 22.38
N GLN A 339 -1.29 27.44 22.18
CA GLN A 339 -2.36 28.42 22.16
C GLN A 339 -2.97 28.49 20.75
N VAL A 340 -3.74 27.46 20.41
CA VAL A 340 -4.32 27.26 19.08
C VAL A 340 -5.83 27.14 19.15
N ARG A 341 -6.52 27.91 18.31
CA ARG A 341 -7.94 27.77 18.04
C ARG A 341 -8.12 27.02 16.72
N VAL A 342 -8.92 25.96 16.74
CA VAL A 342 -9.32 25.24 15.53
C VAL A 342 -10.74 25.67 15.18
N LEU A 343 -10.96 26.12 13.94
CA LEU A 343 -12.27 26.48 13.44
C LEU A 343 -12.65 25.65 12.21
N SER A 344 -13.94 25.48 11.98
CA SER A 344 -14.50 24.98 10.72
C SER A 344 -14.32 25.99 9.57
N GLU A 345 -14.72 25.60 8.36
CA GLU A 345 -14.85 26.49 7.20
C GLU A 345 -15.65 27.76 7.53
N GLU A 346 -16.79 27.59 8.20
CA GLU A 346 -17.72 28.66 8.62
C GLU A 346 -17.26 29.41 9.89
N GLY A 347 -16.02 29.19 10.33
CA GLY A 347 -15.43 29.86 11.50
C GLY A 347 -15.96 29.38 12.85
N GLN A 348 -16.70 28.27 12.92
CA GLN A 348 -17.20 27.74 14.19
C GLN A 348 -16.07 27.04 14.97
N PRO A 349 -15.89 27.31 16.28
CA PRO A 349 -14.89 26.63 17.09
C PRO A 349 -15.10 25.11 17.13
N LEU A 350 -14.04 24.36 16.87
CA LEU A 350 -14.00 22.91 17.00
C LEU A 350 -13.17 22.53 18.23
N ALA A 351 -13.70 21.63 19.05
CA ALA A 351 -12.95 21.10 20.18
C ALA A 351 -11.74 20.28 19.69
N ALA A 352 -10.58 20.52 20.28
CA ALA A 352 -9.31 19.91 19.88
C ALA A 352 -8.48 19.50 21.10
N GLN A 353 -7.90 18.29 21.05
CA GLN A 353 -6.95 17.83 22.04
C GLN A 353 -5.55 18.36 21.67
N VAL A 354 -4.88 19.04 22.60
CA VAL A 354 -3.49 19.45 22.42
C VAL A 354 -2.58 18.57 23.26
N SER A 355 -1.52 18.05 22.66
CA SER A 355 -0.53 17.18 23.30
C SER A 355 0.88 17.64 22.96
N VAL A 356 1.85 17.39 23.86
CA VAL A 356 3.26 17.71 23.59
C VAL A 356 3.82 16.75 22.54
N HIS A 357 4.67 17.25 21.64
CA HIS A 357 5.42 16.40 20.71
C HIS A 357 6.75 15.94 21.35
N TRP A 358 7.15 14.68 21.12
CA TRP A 358 8.29 14.06 21.80
C TRP A 358 9.31 13.54 20.80
N SER A 359 10.59 13.82 21.03
CA SER A 359 11.71 13.25 20.27
C SER A 359 12.19 11.92 20.84
N SER A 360 12.02 11.70 22.15
CA SER A 360 12.43 10.48 22.86
C SER A 360 11.31 9.94 23.76
N ALA A 361 11.65 9.08 24.72
CA ALA A 361 10.74 8.69 25.80
C ALA A 361 10.49 9.83 26.81
N THR A 362 11.49 10.69 27.05
CA THR A 362 11.56 11.68 28.14
C THR A 362 11.76 13.12 27.67
N ASP A 363 12.06 13.32 26.37
CA ASP A 363 12.37 14.61 25.76
C ASP A 363 11.22 15.11 24.89
N MET A 364 10.63 16.23 25.32
CA MET A 364 9.69 17.06 24.58
C MET A 364 10.46 17.88 23.53
N VAL A 365 9.87 18.09 22.36
CA VAL A 365 10.41 19.00 21.34
C VAL A 365 9.97 20.43 21.67
N PRO A 366 10.89 21.38 21.91
CA PRO A 366 10.52 22.78 22.14
C PRO A 366 9.73 23.36 20.97
N ASP A 367 8.72 24.17 21.28
CA ASP A 367 7.86 24.86 20.31
C ASP A 367 7.19 23.95 19.25
N VAL A 368 6.97 22.66 19.58
CA VAL A 368 6.20 21.73 18.72
C VAL A 368 5.16 20.97 19.53
N TYR A 369 3.90 21.10 19.11
CA TYR A 369 2.74 20.50 19.77
C TYR A 369 1.88 19.77 18.75
N GLN A 370 1.23 18.68 19.15
CA GLN A 370 0.25 17.99 18.34
C GLN A 370 -1.15 18.52 18.66
N VAL A 371 -1.90 18.91 17.63
CA VAL A 371 -3.33 19.28 17.71
C VAL A 371 -4.13 18.18 17.06
N SER A 372 -5.00 17.54 17.82
CA SER A 372 -5.78 16.37 17.43
C SER A 372 -7.26 16.71 17.45
N VAL A 373 -7.86 16.78 16.27
CA VAL A 373 -9.21 17.31 16.01
C VAL A 373 -10.13 16.18 15.55
N PRO A 374 -11.29 15.96 16.20
CA PRO A 374 -12.32 15.07 15.71
C PRO A 374 -13.07 15.74 14.55
N ILE A 375 -13.06 15.14 13.35
CA ILE A 375 -13.74 15.71 12.18
C ILE A 375 -14.48 14.64 11.38
N ARG A 376 -15.68 15.01 10.90
CA ARG A 376 -16.47 14.23 9.94
C ARG A 376 -16.14 14.75 8.53
N LEU A 377 -15.68 13.87 7.67
CA LEU A 377 -15.25 14.18 6.30
C LEU A 377 -16.15 13.48 5.28
N PRO A 378 -16.57 14.19 4.21
CA PRO A 378 -17.42 13.61 3.17
C PRO A 378 -16.71 12.47 2.41
N ALA A 379 -17.49 11.57 1.83
CA ALA A 379 -17.01 10.49 0.98
C ALA A 379 -16.24 11.04 -0.24
N LEU A 380 -15.04 10.52 -0.48
CA LEU A 380 -14.05 10.94 -1.50
C LEU A 380 -13.69 12.44 -1.47
N GLY A 381 -14.11 13.17 -0.44
CA GLY A 381 -14.17 14.63 -0.45
C GLY A 381 -13.09 15.32 0.37
N LEU A 382 -13.17 16.65 0.37
CA LEU A 382 -12.18 17.54 0.98
C LEU A 382 -12.89 18.40 2.04
N GLY A 383 -12.46 18.34 3.30
CA GLY A 383 -12.88 19.28 4.34
C GLY A 383 -11.90 20.44 4.48
N VAL A 384 -12.37 21.61 4.94
CA VAL A 384 -11.51 22.78 5.22
C VAL A 384 -11.50 23.09 6.72
N LEU A 385 -10.31 23.25 7.29
CA LEU A 385 -10.08 23.74 8.65
C LEU A 385 -9.30 25.05 8.67
N GLN A 386 -9.52 25.88 9.69
CA GLN A 386 -8.70 27.03 10.02
C GLN A 386 -7.98 26.80 11.37
N LEU A 387 -6.69 27.15 11.43
CA LEU A 387 -5.91 27.20 12.66
C LEU A 387 -5.51 28.66 12.93
N GLN A 388 -5.85 29.18 14.11
CA GLN A 388 -5.54 30.55 14.53
C GLN A 388 -4.75 30.54 15.84
N LEU A 389 -3.79 31.45 16.00
CA LEU A 389 -3.11 31.67 17.27
C LEU A 389 -4.08 32.34 18.27
N GLY A 390 -4.29 31.72 19.43
CA GLY A 390 -5.17 32.28 20.48
C GLY A 390 -5.54 31.29 21.57
N LEU A 391 -5.96 31.83 22.72
CA LEU A 391 -6.47 31.04 23.84
C LEU A 391 -7.97 30.74 23.65
N ASP A 392 -8.35 29.47 23.78
CA ASP A 392 -9.74 29.02 23.75
C ASP A 392 -9.91 27.80 24.67
N GLY A 393 -9.72 28.00 25.98
CA GLY A 393 -9.69 26.91 26.97
C GLY A 393 -11.00 26.13 27.14
N HIS A 394 -12.07 26.49 26.43
CA HIS A 394 -13.31 25.72 26.36
C HIS A 394 -13.26 24.63 25.28
N HIS A 395 -12.56 24.89 24.17
CA HIS A 395 -12.45 23.98 23.03
C HIS A 395 -11.07 23.32 22.93
N THR A 396 -10.02 24.04 23.33
CA THR A 396 -8.61 23.61 23.25
C THR A 396 -8.21 22.94 24.56
N LEU A 397 -8.24 21.61 24.57
CA LEU A 397 -8.13 20.78 25.78
C LEU A 397 -6.76 20.10 25.88
N PRO A 398 -5.92 20.40 26.89
CA PRO A 398 -4.60 19.77 27.03
C PRO A 398 -4.71 18.31 27.51
N SER A 399 -3.92 17.43 26.93
CA SER A 399 -3.73 16.06 27.45
C SER A 399 -2.84 16.06 28.69
N SER A 400 -3.13 15.19 29.65
CA SER A 400 -2.21 14.84 30.73
C SER A 400 -1.24 13.73 30.31
N VAL A 401 -0.10 13.63 31.00
CA VAL A 401 0.95 12.64 30.72
C VAL A 401 1.42 11.99 32.02
N ARG A 402 1.54 10.67 32.02
CA ARG A 402 2.17 9.86 33.07
C ARG A 402 3.39 9.15 32.50
N ILE A 403 4.57 9.30 33.13
CA ILE A 403 5.81 8.63 32.70
C ILE A 403 6.30 7.69 33.80
N TYR A 404 6.50 6.42 33.45
CA TYR A 404 6.99 5.36 34.31
C TYR A 404 8.48 5.11 33.99
N LEU A 405 9.36 5.35 34.96
CA LEU A 405 10.82 5.27 34.76
C LEU A 405 11.45 3.95 35.23
N HIS A 406 10.74 3.15 36.03
CA HIS A 406 11.21 1.84 36.51
C HIS A 406 12.63 1.87 37.14
N GLY A 407 12.88 2.85 38.01
CA GLY A 407 14.15 3.07 38.70
C GLY A 407 15.24 3.76 37.87
N ARG A 408 15.06 3.90 36.55
CA ARG A 408 16.05 4.50 35.64
C ARG A 408 16.20 5.99 35.93
N GLN A 409 17.43 6.41 36.21
CA GLN A 409 17.78 7.80 36.54
C GLN A 409 17.82 8.67 35.28
N LEU A 410 16.64 8.99 34.73
CA LEU A 410 16.47 9.77 33.51
C LEU A 410 15.90 11.16 33.82
N VAL A 411 16.47 12.19 33.17
CA VAL A 411 15.90 13.55 33.22
C VAL A 411 14.67 13.59 32.32
N VAL A 412 13.53 14.03 32.88
CA VAL A 412 12.28 14.19 32.13
C VAL A 412 12.02 15.69 31.93
N SER A 413 12.02 16.10 30.68
CA SER A 413 11.65 17.47 30.26
C SER A 413 10.21 17.81 30.65
N ARG A 414 9.91 19.09 30.86
CA ARG A 414 8.63 19.57 31.37
C ARG A 414 8.16 20.82 30.63
N HIS A 415 6.85 21.00 30.53
CA HIS A 415 6.22 22.19 29.97
C HIS A 415 4.97 22.56 30.79
N GLU A 416 4.88 23.79 31.28
CA GLU A 416 3.90 24.20 32.31
C GLU A 416 2.44 24.01 31.89
N ALA A 417 2.13 24.17 30.59
CA ALA A 417 0.77 24.02 30.07
C ALA A 417 0.24 22.58 30.02
N PHE A 418 1.03 21.56 30.38
CA PHE A 418 0.64 20.15 30.28
C PHE A 418 0.88 19.40 31.61
N PRO A 419 -0.16 18.84 32.25
CA PRO A 419 0.00 18.07 33.48
C PRO A 419 0.88 16.84 33.28
N LEU A 420 2.04 16.79 33.95
CA LEU A 420 3.00 15.70 33.86
C LEU A 420 3.23 15.07 35.24
N ARG A 421 3.03 13.76 35.35
CA ARG A 421 3.36 12.95 36.54
C ARG A 421 4.46 11.95 36.22
N ILE A 422 5.55 11.98 36.98
CA ILE A 422 6.61 10.96 36.95
C ILE A 422 6.30 9.89 38.00
N ILE A 423 6.60 8.63 37.68
CA ILE A 423 6.32 7.44 38.50
C ILE A 423 7.57 6.55 38.46
N ASP A 424 8.40 6.62 39.50
CA ASP A 424 9.72 5.96 39.48
C ASP A 424 9.65 4.44 39.66
N SER A 425 8.68 3.94 40.43
CA SER A 425 8.60 2.52 40.86
C SER A 425 7.17 1.95 40.83
N GLY A 426 6.34 2.41 39.89
CA GLY A 426 4.96 1.95 39.75
C GLY A 426 4.85 0.63 38.99
N THR A 427 4.64 -0.48 39.70
CA THR A 427 4.40 -1.81 39.11
C THR A 427 2.92 -2.16 38.90
N GLY A 428 2.00 -1.32 39.40
CA GLY A 428 0.56 -1.54 39.30
C GLY A 428 0.04 -1.35 37.87
N ASP A 429 -0.69 -2.34 37.39
CA ASP A 429 -1.42 -2.30 36.11
C ASP A 429 -2.41 -1.13 36.07
N PHE A 430 -2.64 -0.60 34.87
CA PHE A 430 -3.52 0.54 34.65
C PHE A 430 -4.37 0.35 33.40
N ALA A 431 -5.50 1.05 33.34
CA ALA A 431 -6.43 0.98 32.22
C ALA A 431 -6.55 2.31 31.46
N LEU A 432 -6.85 2.21 30.17
CA LEU A 432 -7.48 3.26 29.38
C LEU A 432 -8.94 2.88 29.12
N SER A 433 -9.81 3.88 28.94
CA SER A 433 -11.24 3.66 28.69
C SER A 433 -11.79 4.62 27.64
N ASN A 434 -12.80 4.17 26.90
CA ASN A 434 -13.68 5.02 26.10
C ASN A 434 -15.14 4.59 26.30
N ARG A 435 -16.06 5.13 25.50
CA ARG A 435 -17.51 4.82 25.55
C ARG A 435 -17.91 3.38 25.13
N TYR A 436 -16.95 2.54 24.74
CA TYR A 436 -17.20 1.18 24.21
C TYR A 436 -16.40 0.10 24.94
N MET A 437 -15.19 0.41 25.42
CA MET A 437 -14.30 -0.57 26.05
C MET A 437 -13.39 0.05 27.11
N GLN A 438 -12.98 -0.82 28.03
CA GLN A 438 -11.88 -0.62 28.97
C GLN A 438 -10.73 -1.57 28.57
N VAL A 439 -9.49 -1.10 28.68
CA VAL A 439 -8.31 -1.73 28.09
C VAL A 439 -7.18 -1.66 29.10
N TRP A 440 -6.68 -2.81 29.58
CA TRP A 440 -5.65 -2.86 30.62
C TRP A 440 -4.26 -3.13 30.06
N PHE A 441 -3.29 -2.46 30.68
CA PHE A 441 -1.88 -2.53 30.35
C PHE A 441 -1.07 -2.94 31.57
N SER A 442 -0.03 -3.73 31.32
CA SER A 442 0.95 -4.08 32.35
C SER A 442 1.63 -2.82 32.89
N GLY A 443 1.63 -2.64 34.21
CA GLY A 443 2.36 -1.54 34.85
C GLY A 443 3.86 -1.59 34.57
N LEU A 444 4.41 -2.81 34.48
CA LEU A 444 5.84 -3.08 34.29
C LEU A 444 6.30 -3.01 32.82
N SER A 445 5.48 -3.47 31.87
CA SER A 445 5.88 -3.58 30.45
C SER A 445 5.15 -2.63 29.50
N GLY A 446 4.01 -2.05 29.91
CA GLY A 446 3.16 -1.22 29.05
C GLY A 446 2.47 -1.97 27.91
N LEU A 447 2.62 -3.30 27.84
CA LEU A 447 1.93 -4.14 26.87
C LEU A 447 0.49 -4.41 27.30
N LEU A 448 -0.37 -4.68 26.31
CA LEU A 448 -1.77 -5.05 26.52
C LEU A 448 -1.85 -6.35 27.34
N LYS A 449 -2.83 -6.41 28.26
CA LYS A 449 -3.18 -7.61 29.03
C LYS A 449 -4.60 -8.08 28.75
N SER A 450 -5.54 -7.16 28.55
CA SER A 450 -6.96 -7.49 28.41
C SER A 450 -7.80 -6.34 27.87
N ILE A 451 -8.98 -6.69 27.36
CA ILE A 451 -10.03 -5.77 26.89
C ILE A 451 -11.35 -6.25 27.48
N ARG A 452 -12.17 -5.32 27.99
CA ARG A 452 -13.58 -5.57 28.35
C ARG A 452 -14.44 -4.55 27.64
N ARG A 453 -15.42 -4.99 26.85
CA ARG A 453 -16.41 -4.07 26.30
C ARG A 453 -17.33 -3.57 27.43
N VAL A 454 -17.85 -2.35 27.32
CA VAL A 454 -18.68 -1.72 28.36
C VAL A 454 -20.05 -2.41 28.52
N ASP A 455 -20.48 -3.19 27.53
CA ASP A 455 -21.65 -4.06 27.57
C ASP A 455 -21.34 -5.52 27.98
N GLU A 456 -20.19 -5.76 28.63
CA GLU A 456 -19.72 -7.08 29.03
C GLU A 456 -19.27 -7.11 30.50
N GLU A 457 -19.71 -8.14 31.23
CA GLU A 457 -19.28 -8.37 32.62
C GLU A 457 -17.85 -8.93 32.67
N GLN A 458 -17.52 -9.84 31.75
CA GLN A 458 -16.25 -10.55 31.71
C GLN A 458 -15.18 -9.79 30.90
N GLU A 459 -13.97 -9.80 31.44
CA GLU A 459 -12.77 -9.24 30.83
C GLU A 459 -12.10 -10.29 29.93
N GLN A 460 -11.90 -9.96 28.65
CA GLN A 460 -11.24 -10.84 27.69
C GLN A 460 -9.72 -10.69 27.75
N ARG A 461 -9.03 -11.80 27.98
CA ARG A 461 -7.57 -11.88 28.01
C ARG A 461 -6.99 -11.55 26.63
N MET A 462 -5.97 -10.70 26.62
CA MET A 462 -5.27 -10.17 25.44
C MET A 462 -3.78 -9.98 25.78
N ASP A 463 -3.13 -11.02 26.29
CA ASP A 463 -1.72 -10.96 26.70
C ASP A 463 -0.84 -10.72 25.47
N MET A 464 -0.23 -9.54 25.41
CA MET A 464 0.68 -9.13 24.35
C MET A 464 2.13 -9.34 24.77
N GLU A 465 2.91 -10.07 23.96
CA GLU A 465 4.33 -10.30 24.19
C GLU A 465 5.18 -10.11 22.93
N PHE A 466 6.45 -9.74 23.12
CA PHE A 466 7.47 -9.72 22.07
C PHE A 466 8.35 -10.95 22.17
N LEU A 467 8.73 -11.49 21.01
CA LEU A 467 9.34 -12.79 20.86
C LEU A 467 10.48 -12.73 19.84
N VAL A 468 11.43 -13.66 19.96
CA VAL A 468 12.59 -13.72 19.08
C VAL A 468 12.85 -15.18 18.67
N TYR A 469 12.88 -15.43 17.36
CA TYR A 469 13.44 -16.64 16.78
C TYR A 469 14.93 -16.44 16.48
N GLY A 470 15.72 -17.49 16.60
CA GLY A 470 17.04 -17.56 15.99
C GLY A 470 16.99 -18.23 14.62
N THR A 471 18.08 -18.89 14.23
CA THR A 471 18.15 -19.69 13.01
C THR A 471 19.11 -20.85 13.21
N ARG A 472 18.89 -21.95 12.50
CA ARG A 472 19.59 -23.21 12.73
C ARG A 472 21.11 -23.08 12.64
N THR A 473 21.80 -23.97 13.37
CA THR A 473 23.25 -24.12 13.31
C THR A 473 23.74 -24.92 12.10
N SER A 474 22.84 -25.67 11.44
CA SER A 474 23.05 -26.51 10.25
C SER A 474 23.58 -25.74 9.02
N LYS A 475 23.94 -26.47 7.95
CA LYS A 475 24.33 -25.85 6.66
C LYS A 475 23.20 -24.98 6.09
N ASP A 476 21.98 -25.53 6.07
CA ASP A 476 20.77 -24.82 5.67
C ASP A 476 20.21 -23.99 6.83
N LYS A 477 19.82 -22.75 6.55
CA LYS A 477 19.43 -21.70 7.52
C LYS A 477 18.40 -20.74 6.92
N SER A 478 17.79 -19.89 7.75
CA SER A 478 16.98 -18.76 7.29
C SER A 478 17.80 -17.81 6.40
N GLY A 479 17.20 -17.34 5.32
CA GLY A 479 17.72 -16.30 4.43
C GLY A 479 16.58 -15.40 3.95
N ALA A 480 16.67 -14.83 2.75
CA ALA A 480 15.63 -13.91 2.27
C ALA A 480 14.29 -14.59 1.96
N TYR A 481 14.30 -15.84 1.50
CA TYR A 481 13.13 -16.63 1.14
C TYR A 481 12.70 -17.53 2.31
N LEU A 482 13.65 -18.25 2.90
CA LEU A 482 13.38 -19.30 3.88
C LEU A 482 13.27 -18.78 5.30
N PHE A 483 12.36 -19.39 6.07
CA PHE A 483 12.33 -19.32 7.53
C PHE A 483 12.70 -20.70 8.08
N LEU A 484 13.89 -20.85 8.66
CA LEU A 484 14.38 -22.07 9.27
C LEU A 484 14.84 -21.76 10.70
N PRO A 485 13.89 -21.64 11.65
CA PRO A 485 14.20 -21.34 13.05
C PRO A 485 14.90 -22.52 13.74
N ASP A 486 15.57 -22.20 14.84
CA ASP A 486 16.27 -23.12 15.75
C ASP A 486 15.37 -23.75 16.83
N GLY A 487 14.13 -23.29 16.98
CA GLY A 487 13.14 -23.84 17.91
C GLY A 487 11.84 -23.05 17.94
N GLU A 488 11.07 -23.19 19.02
CA GLU A 488 10.00 -22.23 19.35
C GLU A 488 10.60 -20.87 19.77
N ALA A 489 9.88 -19.78 19.50
CA ALA A 489 10.34 -18.43 19.83
C ALA A 489 10.62 -18.27 21.33
N GLN A 490 11.69 -17.52 21.64
CA GLN A 490 12.03 -17.16 23.01
C GLN A 490 11.48 -15.76 23.35
N PRO A 491 11.07 -15.48 24.60
CA PRO A 491 10.68 -14.14 25.02
C PRO A 491 11.75 -13.10 24.74
N TYR A 492 11.34 -11.92 24.25
CA TYR A 492 12.23 -10.78 24.12
C TYR A 492 12.59 -10.23 25.51
N VAL A 493 13.86 -10.38 25.89
CA VAL A 493 14.41 -9.84 27.15
C VAL A 493 15.18 -8.54 26.84
N PRO A 494 14.65 -7.36 27.19
CA PRO A 494 15.38 -6.11 27.06
C PRO A 494 16.46 -5.98 28.15
N LYS A 495 17.52 -5.21 27.89
CA LYS A 495 18.60 -4.96 28.86
C LYS A 495 18.14 -4.12 30.06
N ASP A 496 17.32 -3.11 29.79
CA ASP A 496 16.67 -2.24 30.77
C ASP A 496 15.14 -2.44 30.76
N PRO A 497 14.43 -2.20 31.87
CA PRO A 497 12.98 -1.99 31.85
C PRO A 497 12.57 -0.87 30.87
N PRO A 498 11.44 -1.02 30.16
CA PRO A 498 10.96 0.01 29.25
C PRO A 498 10.56 1.28 30.01
N VAL A 499 10.78 2.44 29.39
CA VAL A 499 10.12 3.68 29.83
C VAL A 499 8.72 3.68 29.24
N LEU A 500 7.70 3.86 30.07
CA LEU A 500 6.31 3.95 29.59
C LEU A 500 5.86 5.40 29.64
N ARG A 501 5.33 5.91 28.52
CA ARG A 501 4.57 7.17 28.50
C ARG A 501 3.10 6.87 28.23
N VAL A 502 2.25 7.23 29.17
CA VAL A 502 0.79 7.20 29.02
C VAL A 502 0.33 8.63 28.79
N THR A 503 -0.32 8.90 27.66
CA THR A 503 -0.93 10.19 27.33
C THR A 503 -2.44 10.04 27.40
N GLU A 504 -3.13 10.89 28.16
CA GLU A 504 -4.58 10.84 28.34
C GLU A 504 -5.24 12.16 27.93
N GLY A 505 -6.27 12.08 27.09
CA GLY A 505 -6.99 13.25 26.61
C GLY A 505 -8.38 12.92 26.04
N PRO A 506 -9.17 13.94 25.68
CA PRO A 506 -10.60 13.80 25.41
C PRO A 506 -10.94 13.06 24.11
N PHE A 507 -10.04 12.99 23.13
CA PHE A 507 -10.29 12.36 21.82
C PHE A 507 -9.42 11.14 21.53
N PHE A 508 -8.27 11.01 22.20
CA PHE A 508 -7.53 9.76 22.30
C PHE A 508 -6.70 9.69 23.58
N SER A 509 -6.52 8.47 24.06
CA SER A 509 -5.49 8.13 25.05
C SER A 509 -4.59 7.03 24.48
N GLU A 510 -3.33 7.01 24.86
CA GLU A 510 -2.34 6.06 24.36
C GLU A 510 -1.31 5.64 25.41
N VAL A 511 -0.76 4.45 25.22
CA VAL A 511 0.44 3.94 25.90
C VAL A 511 1.54 3.82 24.87
N VAL A 512 2.73 4.34 25.20
CA VAL A 512 3.96 4.16 24.43
C VAL A 512 5.01 3.50 25.32
N ALA A 513 5.35 2.24 25.03
CA ALA A 513 6.40 1.49 25.71
C ALA A 513 7.70 1.56 24.91
N TYR A 514 8.73 2.18 25.48
CA TYR A 514 10.04 2.38 24.86
C TYR A 514 11.02 1.29 25.33
N TYR A 515 11.19 0.25 24.51
CA TYR A 515 12.27 -0.73 24.62
C TYR A 515 13.43 -0.39 23.70
N GLU A 516 14.58 -1.03 23.92
CA GLU A 516 15.81 -0.83 23.14
C GLU A 516 15.62 -0.99 21.61
N HIS A 517 14.97 -2.07 21.16
CA HIS A 517 14.79 -2.38 19.73
C HIS A 517 13.37 -2.10 19.23
N ILE A 518 12.45 -1.66 20.12
CA ILE A 518 11.01 -1.60 19.87
C ILE A 518 10.37 -0.41 20.59
N HIS A 519 9.73 0.50 19.88
CA HIS A 519 8.76 1.41 20.49
C HIS A 519 7.35 0.92 20.13
N GLN A 520 6.61 0.42 21.13
CA GLN A 520 5.25 -0.06 20.96
C GLN A 520 4.27 1.04 21.34
N VAL A 521 3.37 1.41 20.42
CA VAL A 521 2.23 2.29 20.68
C VAL A 521 0.95 1.46 20.69
N VAL A 522 0.09 1.68 21.68
CA VAL A 522 -1.31 1.26 21.65
C VAL A 522 -2.19 2.47 21.98
N ARG A 523 -3.11 2.82 21.08
CA ARG A 523 -3.98 4.00 21.19
C ARG A 523 -5.45 3.60 21.14
N LEU A 524 -6.21 4.11 22.12
CA LEU A 524 -7.66 4.03 22.19
C LEU A 524 -8.25 5.39 21.83
N TYR A 525 -9.02 5.46 20.74
CA TYR A 525 -9.72 6.68 20.36
C TYR A 525 -11.03 6.82 21.15
N ASN A 526 -11.33 8.03 21.62
CA ASN A 526 -12.60 8.36 22.27
C ASN A 526 -13.55 9.02 21.27
N LEU A 527 -13.85 8.30 20.18
CA LEU A 527 -14.84 8.66 19.17
C LEU A 527 -15.96 7.62 19.11
N PRO A 528 -17.17 8.00 18.69
CA PRO A 528 -18.14 7.02 18.21
C PRO A 528 -17.69 6.41 16.87
N GLY A 529 -18.01 5.14 16.64
CA GLY A 529 -17.73 4.44 15.38
C GLY A 529 -16.38 3.75 15.26
N VAL A 530 -16.03 3.40 14.01
CA VAL A 530 -14.92 2.51 13.62
C VAL A 530 -13.63 2.71 14.42
N GLU A 531 -13.20 3.96 14.63
CA GLU A 531 -11.92 4.24 15.32
C GLU A 531 -11.97 4.02 16.83
N GLY A 532 -13.15 4.16 17.46
CA GLY A 532 -13.34 3.89 18.89
C GLY A 532 -13.73 2.43 19.22
N LEU A 533 -14.09 1.65 18.20
CA LEU A 533 -14.42 0.22 18.30
C LEU A 533 -13.19 -0.70 18.11
N SER A 534 -12.01 -0.13 17.87
CA SER A 534 -10.76 -0.88 17.66
C SER A 534 -9.57 -0.18 18.33
N LEU A 535 -8.54 -0.96 18.71
CA LEU A 535 -7.26 -0.39 19.16
C LEU A 535 -6.38 -0.11 17.95
N TYR A 536 -5.86 1.10 17.81
CA TYR A 536 -4.75 1.36 16.89
C TYR A 536 -3.44 0.95 17.56
N MET A 537 -2.55 0.28 16.82
CA MET A 537 -1.24 -0.11 17.33
C MET A 537 -0.16 0.20 16.30
N SER A 538 1.05 0.51 16.77
CA SER A 538 2.23 0.54 15.90
C SER A 538 3.47 0.07 16.63
N SER A 539 4.19 -0.88 16.01
CA SER A 539 5.45 -1.43 16.48
C SER A 539 6.58 -0.86 15.63
N LEU A 540 7.26 0.16 16.16
CA LEU A 540 8.45 0.73 15.54
C LEU A 540 9.67 -0.13 15.92
N VAL A 541 10.21 -0.87 14.96
CA VAL A 541 11.28 -1.85 15.13
C VAL A 541 12.60 -1.32 14.59
N ASP A 542 13.68 -1.53 15.35
CA ASP A 542 15.05 -1.32 14.89
C ASP A 542 15.95 -2.47 15.39
N ILE A 543 16.18 -3.45 14.53
CA ILE A 543 17.03 -4.63 14.82
C ILE A 543 18.36 -4.58 14.05
N ARG A 544 18.87 -3.40 13.69
CA ARG A 544 20.07 -3.26 12.83
C ARG A 544 21.37 -3.80 13.45
N ASP A 545 21.41 -3.98 14.77
CA ASP A 545 22.52 -4.58 15.53
C ASP A 545 22.36 -6.09 15.76
N TYR A 546 21.15 -6.64 15.60
CA TYR A 546 20.89 -8.08 15.74
C TYR A 546 21.70 -8.94 14.77
N VAL A 547 21.97 -10.19 15.18
CA VAL A 547 22.72 -11.19 14.42
C VAL A 547 21.92 -12.49 14.39
N ASN A 548 21.39 -12.85 13.22
CA ASN A 548 20.57 -14.05 13.01
C ASN A 548 19.39 -14.13 13.98
N ARG A 549 18.48 -13.14 13.87
CA ARG A 549 17.28 -13.02 14.70
C ARG A 549 16.10 -12.56 13.86
N GLU A 550 14.92 -13.07 14.21
CA GLU A 550 13.64 -12.71 13.61
C GLU A 550 12.69 -12.32 14.75
N LEU A 551 12.25 -11.05 14.77
CA LEU A 551 11.47 -10.46 15.86
C LEU A 551 9.98 -10.62 15.57
N ALA A 552 9.21 -11.06 16.56
CA ALA A 552 7.78 -11.27 16.44
C ALA A 552 6.97 -10.60 17.57
N LEU A 553 5.69 -10.35 17.29
CA LEU A 553 4.66 -9.91 18.23
C LEU A 553 3.62 -11.04 18.33
N ARG A 554 3.29 -11.47 19.55
CA ARG A 554 2.20 -12.41 19.81
C ARG A 554 1.13 -11.77 20.68
N ILE A 555 -0.12 -12.13 20.40
CA ILE A 555 -1.29 -11.85 21.24
C ILE A 555 -1.90 -13.20 21.61
N HIS A 556 -2.13 -13.42 22.91
CA HIS A 556 -2.67 -14.66 23.47
C HIS A 556 -3.96 -14.37 24.26
N THR A 557 -4.99 -15.17 23.99
CA THR A 557 -6.37 -14.94 24.44
C THR A 557 -6.95 -16.15 25.16
N ALA A 558 -8.23 -16.06 25.53
CA ALA A 558 -9.03 -17.18 26.01
C ALA A 558 -9.95 -17.80 24.93
N ILE A 559 -9.78 -17.42 23.66
CA ILE A 559 -10.61 -17.88 22.54
C ILE A 559 -10.26 -19.34 22.20
N ASP A 560 -11.22 -20.26 22.35
CA ASP A 560 -11.10 -21.65 21.91
C ASP A 560 -11.16 -21.73 20.38
N SER A 561 -9.99 -21.58 19.75
CA SER A 561 -9.85 -21.56 18.29
C SER A 561 -9.77 -22.96 17.67
N GLN A 562 -9.71 -24.01 18.49
CA GLN A 562 -9.55 -25.42 18.14
C GLN A 562 -8.42 -25.68 17.13
N GLY A 563 -7.34 -24.89 17.21
CA GLY A 563 -6.19 -24.89 16.31
C GLY A 563 -6.48 -24.35 14.89
N THR A 564 -7.55 -23.55 14.73
CA THR A 564 -7.97 -22.95 13.46
C THR A 564 -7.86 -21.43 13.51
N PHE A 565 -7.20 -20.85 12.52
CA PHE A 565 -7.04 -19.40 12.35
C PHE A 565 -7.31 -19.03 10.90
N PHE A 566 -7.46 -17.74 10.60
CA PHE A 566 -7.92 -17.28 9.30
C PHE A 566 -6.95 -16.22 8.78
N THR A 567 -6.53 -16.32 7.52
CA THR A 567 -5.64 -15.31 6.89
C THR A 567 -6.18 -14.88 5.54
N ASP A 568 -5.99 -13.61 5.20
CA ASP A 568 -6.41 -13.09 3.91
C ASP A 568 -5.49 -13.54 2.76
N LEU A 569 -6.04 -13.53 1.56
CA LEU A 569 -5.32 -13.60 0.31
C LEU A 569 -5.52 -12.30 -0.46
N ASN A 570 -4.43 -11.55 -0.60
CA ASN A 570 -4.31 -10.34 -1.40
C ASN A 570 -5.30 -9.22 -1.03
N GLY A 571 -5.80 -9.20 0.21
CA GLY A 571 -6.87 -8.30 0.66
C GLY A 571 -8.24 -8.55 0.03
N PHE A 572 -8.40 -9.64 -0.72
CA PHE A 572 -9.61 -9.97 -1.46
C PHE A 572 -10.53 -10.94 -0.69
N GLN A 573 -10.03 -12.14 -0.39
CA GLN A 573 -10.77 -13.22 0.30
C GLN A 573 -10.04 -13.65 1.58
N VAL A 574 -10.71 -14.36 2.49
CA VAL A 574 -10.08 -14.97 3.68
C VAL A 574 -10.30 -16.48 3.67
N GLN A 575 -9.24 -17.25 3.94
CA GLN A 575 -9.28 -18.71 3.99
C GLN A 575 -8.98 -19.24 5.41
N PRO A 576 -9.65 -20.32 5.85
CA PRO A 576 -9.30 -21.02 7.07
C PRO A 576 -7.94 -21.73 6.93
N ARG A 577 -7.12 -21.60 7.96
CA ARG A 577 -5.83 -22.25 8.17
C ARG A 577 -5.94 -23.12 9.41
N ARG A 578 -5.31 -24.30 9.41
CA ARG A 578 -5.28 -25.19 10.57
C ARG A 578 -3.84 -25.44 10.97
N TYR A 579 -3.55 -25.34 12.27
CA TYR A 579 -2.27 -25.76 12.80
C TYR A 579 -2.08 -27.28 12.63
N LEU A 580 -1.02 -27.67 11.93
CA LEU A 580 -0.69 -29.04 11.61
C LEU A 580 0.61 -29.44 12.32
N LYS A 581 0.50 -30.02 13.52
CA LYS A 581 1.62 -30.60 14.30
C LYS A 581 2.48 -31.63 13.53
N LYS A 582 1.94 -32.21 12.45
CA LYS A 582 2.67 -33.13 11.55
C LYS A 582 3.63 -32.41 10.59
N LEU A 583 3.52 -31.09 10.47
CA LEU A 583 4.39 -30.21 9.68
C LEU A 583 5.31 -29.43 10.63
N PRO A 584 6.51 -29.00 10.18
CA PRO A 584 7.42 -28.20 10.98
C PRO A 584 6.86 -26.80 11.24
N LEU A 585 7.41 -26.10 12.25
CA LEU A 585 6.92 -24.79 12.70
C LEU A 585 6.77 -23.80 11.54
N GLN A 586 7.80 -23.67 10.71
CA GLN A 586 7.82 -22.73 9.57
C GLN A 586 6.77 -23.01 8.48
N ALA A 587 6.21 -24.21 8.42
CA ALA A 587 5.14 -24.57 7.48
C ALA A 587 3.76 -24.02 7.90
N ASN A 588 3.60 -23.71 9.19
CA ASN A 588 2.35 -23.22 9.76
C ASN A 588 2.26 -21.67 9.70
N PHE A 589 3.26 -21.01 9.13
CA PHE A 589 3.22 -19.58 8.81
C PHE A 589 2.59 -19.35 7.45
N TYR A 590 1.76 -18.32 7.35
CA TYR A 590 1.01 -17.91 6.16
C TYR A 590 1.22 -16.40 5.92
N PRO A 591 0.98 -15.90 4.69
CA PRO A 591 0.98 -14.47 4.45
C PRO A 591 -0.23 -13.81 5.12
N MET A 592 -0.04 -12.59 5.62
CA MET A 592 -1.08 -11.67 6.08
C MET A 592 -0.91 -10.32 5.33
N PRO A 593 -1.47 -10.17 4.11
CA PRO A 593 -1.43 -8.92 3.36
C PRO A 593 -2.19 -7.75 4.00
N VAL A 594 -3.34 -7.98 4.65
CA VAL A 594 -4.16 -6.96 5.34
C VAL A 594 -4.82 -7.41 6.66
N MET A 595 -5.10 -8.71 6.89
CA MET A 595 -5.70 -9.18 8.14
C MET A 595 -5.54 -10.69 8.42
N ALA A 596 -5.54 -11.04 9.72
CA ALA A 596 -5.75 -12.39 10.21
C ALA A 596 -6.65 -12.40 11.46
N TYR A 597 -7.35 -13.51 11.72
CA TYR A 597 -8.17 -13.65 12.93
C TYR A 597 -8.21 -15.07 13.51
N ILE A 598 -8.57 -15.14 14.79
CA ILE A 598 -9.02 -16.33 15.51
C ILE A 598 -10.45 -16.09 16.03
N GLN A 599 -11.21 -17.16 16.21
CA GLN A 599 -12.60 -17.10 16.69
C GLN A 599 -13.00 -18.38 17.42
N ASP A 600 -13.95 -18.24 18.34
CA ASP A 600 -14.68 -19.33 19.00
C ASP A 600 -16.17 -19.21 18.61
N ALA A 601 -17.12 -19.71 19.42
CA ALA A 601 -18.56 -19.59 19.16
C ALA A 601 -19.17 -18.23 19.61
N GLN A 602 -18.45 -17.43 20.39
CA GLN A 602 -18.90 -16.19 21.03
C GLN A 602 -18.15 -14.93 20.55
N ASN A 603 -16.89 -15.07 20.13
CA ASN A 603 -15.94 -14.00 19.88
C ASN A 603 -15.16 -14.21 18.56
N ARG A 604 -14.69 -13.11 17.97
CA ARG A 604 -13.62 -13.08 16.96
C ARG A 604 -12.62 -11.99 17.35
N LEU A 605 -11.32 -12.32 17.36
CA LEU A 605 -10.24 -11.34 17.45
C LEU A 605 -9.57 -11.19 16.08
N THR A 606 -9.66 -10.00 15.50
CA THR A 606 -9.03 -9.66 14.21
C THR A 606 -7.84 -8.73 14.41
N LEU A 607 -6.69 -9.13 13.88
CA LEU A 607 -5.50 -8.30 13.71
C LEU A 607 -5.44 -7.83 12.25
N HIS A 608 -5.71 -6.54 12.04
CA HIS A 608 -5.50 -5.85 10.77
C HIS A 608 -4.08 -5.31 10.68
N THR A 609 -3.51 -5.25 9.49
CA THR A 609 -2.16 -4.73 9.20
C THR A 609 -2.19 -3.71 8.05
N ALA A 610 -1.25 -2.76 8.05
CA ALA A 610 -1.02 -1.80 6.96
C ALA A 610 0.16 -2.18 6.04
N GLN A 611 0.74 -3.37 6.26
CA GLN A 611 1.85 -3.92 5.48
C GLN A 611 1.77 -5.45 5.49
N ALA A 612 2.15 -6.09 4.37
CA ALA A 612 2.18 -7.55 4.31
C ALA A 612 3.25 -8.12 5.25
N LEU A 613 2.90 -9.10 6.08
CA LEU A 613 3.79 -9.78 7.03
C LEU A 613 3.50 -11.28 7.08
N GLY A 614 4.39 -12.09 7.67
CA GLY A 614 4.12 -13.50 7.99
C GLY A 614 3.40 -13.66 9.32
N VAL A 615 2.31 -14.43 9.35
CA VAL A 615 1.48 -14.69 10.54
C VAL A 615 1.29 -16.19 10.79
N SER A 616 1.03 -16.58 12.04
CA SER A 616 0.61 -17.94 12.41
C SER A 616 -0.27 -17.96 13.66
N SER A 617 -0.94 -19.09 13.89
CA SER A 617 -1.44 -19.53 15.20
C SER A 617 -0.78 -20.87 15.54
N LEU A 618 0.27 -20.84 16.36
CA LEU A 618 1.07 -22.02 16.70
C LEU A 618 0.53 -22.81 17.90
N ARG A 619 -0.34 -22.18 18.69
CA ARG A 619 -1.04 -22.72 19.85
C ARG A 619 -2.42 -22.09 19.91
N ASP A 620 -3.36 -22.76 20.55
CA ASP A 620 -4.74 -22.31 20.61
C ASP A 620 -4.89 -20.93 21.29
N GLY A 621 -5.85 -20.13 20.81
CA GLY A 621 -6.10 -18.78 21.33
C GLY A 621 -5.00 -17.75 21.00
N GLN A 622 -4.04 -18.06 20.13
CA GLN A 622 -2.91 -17.18 19.78
C GLN A 622 -2.95 -16.64 18.35
N LEU A 623 -2.45 -15.42 18.15
CA LEU A 623 -1.98 -14.89 16.87
C LEU A 623 -0.55 -14.37 17.03
N GLU A 624 0.33 -14.72 16.11
CA GLU A 624 1.75 -14.34 16.11
C GLU A 624 2.16 -13.80 14.74
N VAL A 625 2.81 -12.63 14.69
CA VAL A 625 3.27 -11.97 13.46
C VAL A 625 4.75 -11.62 13.53
N ILE A 626 5.54 -11.95 12.50
CA ILE A 626 6.95 -11.56 12.40
C ILE A 626 7.04 -10.11 11.92
N LEU A 627 7.71 -9.24 12.69
CA LEU A 627 7.78 -7.79 12.49
C LEU A 627 8.97 -7.32 11.64
N ASP A 628 10.16 -7.93 11.83
CA ASP A 628 11.35 -7.77 10.98
C ASP A 628 12.32 -8.95 11.22
N ARG A 629 13.22 -9.21 10.27
CA ARG A 629 14.16 -10.34 10.28
C ARG A 629 15.53 -9.95 9.73
N ARG A 630 16.59 -10.34 10.43
CA ARG A 630 17.99 -9.96 10.12
C ARG A 630 18.91 -11.17 10.13
N LEU A 631 19.50 -11.46 8.97
CA LEU A 631 20.07 -12.77 8.64
C LEU A 631 21.42 -12.63 7.93
N MET A 632 22.43 -13.31 8.44
CA MET A 632 23.82 -13.07 8.06
C MET A 632 24.30 -13.89 6.85
N GLN A 633 23.50 -14.85 6.41
CA GLN A 633 23.78 -15.81 5.35
C GLN A 633 22.70 -15.81 4.26
N ASP A 634 23.08 -16.28 3.08
CA ASP A 634 22.15 -16.70 2.02
C ASP A 634 21.48 -18.04 2.39
N ASP A 635 20.28 -18.31 1.87
CA ASP A 635 19.54 -19.57 2.03
C ASP A 635 19.71 -20.55 0.86
N ASN A 636 20.64 -20.25 -0.06
CA ASN A 636 20.95 -21.02 -1.26
C ASN A 636 19.74 -21.05 -2.23
N ARG A 637 19.19 -19.87 -2.55
CA ARG A 637 18.13 -19.67 -3.55
C ARG A 637 18.55 -18.71 -4.69
N GLY A 638 19.85 -18.47 -4.87
CA GLY A 638 20.40 -17.72 -6.00
C GLY A 638 20.63 -16.22 -5.74
N LEU A 639 20.02 -15.66 -4.69
CA LEU A 639 20.27 -14.29 -4.24
C LEU A 639 21.76 -14.05 -3.93
N GLY A 640 22.42 -14.98 -3.24
CA GLY A 640 23.84 -14.89 -2.90
C GLY A 640 24.16 -13.88 -1.77
N GLN A 641 23.17 -13.49 -0.96
CA GLN A 641 23.39 -12.65 0.22
C GLN A 641 22.31 -12.84 1.30
N GLY A 642 22.67 -12.57 2.56
CA GLY A 642 21.72 -12.46 3.67
C GLY A 642 21.09 -11.08 3.77
N LEU A 643 19.98 -10.98 4.54
CA LEU A 643 19.29 -9.73 4.85
C LEU A 643 20.08 -8.92 5.89
N LYS A 644 20.85 -7.94 5.41
CA LYS A 644 21.75 -7.07 6.22
C LYS A 644 21.43 -5.58 6.14
N ASP A 645 20.49 -5.19 5.29
CA ASP A 645 20.10 -3.81 5.01
C ASP A 645 18.87 -3.31 5.79
N ASN A 646 18.49 -3.99 6.88
CA ASN A 646 17.36 -3.60 7.75
C ASN A 646 17.33 -2.09 8.01
N LYS A 647 16.13 -1.52 7.97
CA LYS A 647 15.85 -0.11 8.27
C LYS A 647 14.98 -0.03 9.51
N ARG A 648 15.02 1.11 10.21
CA ARG A 648 14.07 1.41 11.29
C ARG A 648 12.65 1.42 10.70
N SER A 649 11.87 0.38 10.99
CA SER A 649 10.64 0.03 10.29
C SER A 649 9.44 0.20 11.22
N CYS A 650 8.39 0.87 10.76
CA CYS A 650 7.16 1.01 11.55
C CYS A 650 6.09 0.07 11.01
N ASN A 651 5.70 -0.93 11.81
CA ASN A 651 4.62 -1.84 11.49
C ASN A 651 3.32 -1.31 12.13
N TYR A 652 2.30 -1.02 11.33
CA TYR A 652 1.02 -0.49 11.79
C TYR A 652 -0.07 -1.56 11.78
N PHE A 653 -0.92 -1.55 12.80
CA PHE A 653 -1.98 -2.53 12.99
C PHE A 653 -3.27 -1.90 13.55
N ARG A 654 -4.38 -2.62 13.44
CA ARG A 654 -5.56 -2.43 14.30
C ARG A 654 -6.01 -3.76 14.90
N LEU A 655 -6.32 -3.74 16.20
CA LEU A 655 -6.87 -4.89 16.92
C LEU A 655 -8.37 -4.66 17.15
N LEU A 656 -9.18 -5.61 16.71
CA LEU A 656 -10.64 -5.54 16.74
C LEU A 656 -11.21 -6.82 17.38
N LEU A 657 -11.94 -6.66 18.48
CA LEU A 657 -12.66 -7.72 19.19
C LEU A 657 -14.15 -7.60 18.87
N GLU A 658 -14.73 -8.63 18.26
CA GLU A 658 -16.12 -8.67 17.83
C GLU A 658 -16.88 -9.82 18.50
N ARG A 659 -18.16 -9.59 18.80
CA ARG A 659 -19.07 -10.63 19.34
C ARG A 659 -19.81 -11.32 18.20
N ARG A 660 -19.93 -12.64 18.30
CA ARG A 660 -20.73 -13.52 17.42
C ARG A 660 -22.16 -13.66 17.94
N THR A 661 -23.12 -13.82 17.02
CA THR A 661 -24.50 -14.18 17.38
C THR A 661 -24.65 -15.69 17.56
N LEU A 662 -25.24 -16.09 18.70
CA LEU A 662 -25.55 -17.49 19.00
C LEU A 662 -26.43 -18.10 17.90
N GLY A 663 -26.07 -19.30 17.44
CA GLY A 663 -26.73 -19.96 16.30
C GLY A 663 -26.24 -19.51 14.92
N SER A 664 -25.30 -18.57 14.84
CA SER A 664 -24.55 -18.22 13.60
C SER A 664 -23.22 -18.98 13.50
N GLU A 665 -23.25 -20.25 13.89
CA GLU A 665 -22.15 -21.18 13.66
C GLU A 665 -22.09 -21.53 12.17
N VAL A 666 -21.12 -20.94 11.47
CA VAL A 666 -20.76 -21.34 10.11
C VAL A 666 -20.27 -22.79 10.18
N PRO A 667 -20.87 -23.75 9.43
CA PRO A 667 -20.49 -25.15 9.53
C PRO A 667 -19.01 -25.41 9.21
N ASP A 668 -18.39 -26.32 9.96
CA ASP A 668 -17.07 -26.87 9.65
C ASP A 668 -17.09 -27.50 8.25
N GLY A 669 -16.38 -26.89 7.29
CA GLY A 669 -16.30 -27.36 5.90
C GLY A 669 -16.30 -26.29 4.81
N HIS A 670 -16.63 -25.02 5.12
CA HIS A 670 -16.53 -23.95 4.14
C HIS A 670 -15.06 -23.58 3.83
N SER A 671 -14.71 -23.49 2.54
CA SER A 671 -13.35 -23.18 2.07
C SER A 671 -12.95 -21.69 2.17
N THR A 672 -13.89 -20.83 2.55
CA THR A 672 -13.69 -19.38 2.72
C THR A 672 -14.42 -18.91 3.97
N SER A 673 -13.99 -17.77 4.51
CA SER A 673 -14.68 -17.05 5.58
C SER A 673 -14.68 -15.55 5.30
N TYR A 674 -15.51 -14.79 6.00
CA TYR A 674 -15.80 -13.40 5.69
C TYR A 674 -15.58 -12.47 6.90
N PRO A 675 -14.91 -11.32 6.74
CA PRO A 675 -14.87 -10.28 7.79
C PRO A 675 -16.27 -9.67 8.02
N SER A 676 -16.52 -9.03 9.17
CA SER A 676 -17.71 -8.19 9.33
C SER A 676 -17.61 -6.90 8.50
N LEU A 677 -18.70 -6.15 8.38
CA LEU A 677 -18.65 -4.77 7.84
C LEU A 677 -17.74 -3.87 8.69
N LEU A 678 -17.73 -4.00 10.02
CA LEU A 678 -16.85 -3.24 10.91
C LEU A 678 -15.38 -3.58 10.65
N SER A 679 -15.04 -4.86 10.50
CA SER A 679 -13.70 -5.35 10.18
C SER A 679 -13.23 -4.85 8.80
N HIS A 680 -14.10 -4.88 7.79
CA HIS A 680 -13.84 -4.30 6.46
C HIS A 680 -13.53 -2.80 6.51
N LEU A 681 -14.29 -2.03 7.29
CA LEU A 681 -14.09 -0.59 7.48
C LEU A 681 -12.84 -0.28 8.32
N THR A 682 -12.56 -1.10 9.34
CA THR A 682 -11.37 -1.00 10.20
C THR A 682 -10.10 -1.18 9.36
N SER A 683 -10.11 -2.14 8.43
CA SER A 683 -9.03 -2.37 7.47
C SER A 683 -8.81 -1.20 6.50
N THR A 684 -9.89 -0.62 5.92
CA THR A 684 -9.75 0.51 4.99
C THR A 684 -9.36 1.81 5.69
N TYR A 685 -9.84 2.05 6.92
CA TYR A 685 -9.42 3.20 7.73
C TYR A 685 -7.94 3.18 8.09
N LEU A 686 -7.34 1.98 8.21
CA LEU A 686 -5.92 1.75 8.47
C LEU A 686 -5.08 1.92 7.19
N ASN A 687 -5.48 1.29 6.08
CA ASN A 687 -4.69 1.27 4.84
C ASN A 687 -4.85 2.55 3.99
N ALA A 688 -5.96 3.29 4.13
CA ALA A 688 -6.19 4.57 3.47
C ALA A 688 -6.46 5.67 4.52
N PRO A 689 -5.42 6.30 5.10
CA PRO A 689 -5.58 7.37 6.08
C PRO A 689 -6.09 8.68 5.45
N VAL A 690 -6.61 9.58 6.29
CA VAL A 690 -6.89 10.98 5.89
C VAL A 690 -5.57 11.70 5.62
N LEU A 691 -5.48 12.41 4.49
CA LEU A 691 -4.30 13.20 4.13
C LEU A 691 -4.53 14.67 4.48
N ALA A 692 -3.55 15.32 5.14
CA ALA A 692 -3.63 16.72 5.51
C ALA A 692 -2.78 17.60 4.58
N LEU A 693 -3.40 18.67 4.08
CA LEU A 693 -2.88 19.52 3.01
C LEU A 693 -2.89 20.99 3.48
N PRO A 694 -1.95 21.43 4.35
CA PRO A 694 -1.83 22.83 4.74
C PRO A 694 -1.55 23.76 3.56
N VAL A 695 -2.12 24.98 3.58
CA VAL A 695 -1.79 26.03 2.61
C VAL A 695 -0.35 26.51 2.82
N ALA A 696 0.45 26.47 1.76
CA ALA A 696 1.90 26.71 1.81
C ALA A 696 2.25 28.21 1.90
N LYS A 697 1.63 29.04 1.06
CA LYS A 697 1.81 30.50 1.04
C LYS A 697 1.09 31.17 2.21
N ARG A 698 1.77 32.11 2.88
CA ARG A 698 1.13 33.07 3.83
C ARG A 698 0.68 34.31 3.06
N GLN A 699 -0.52 34.28 2.47
CA GLN A 699 -1.08 35.42 1.74
C GLN A 699 -2.55 35.64 2.12
N PRO A 700 -2.87 36.74 2.82
CA PRO A 700 -4.24 37.23 2.94
C PRO A 700 -4.60 38.16 1.75
N PRO A 701 -5.86 38.16 1.29
CA PRO A 701 -6.88 37.16 1.57
C PRO A 701 -6.53 35.82 0.88
N ALA A 702 -6.75 34.71 1.58
CA ALA A 702 -6.84 33.44 0.88
C ALA A 702 -8.08 33.47 -0.04
N PRO A 703 -8.04 32.85 -1.24
CA PRO A 703 -9.26 32.66 -2.01
C PRO A 703 -10.27 31.86 -1.19
N GLY A 704 -11.57 32.07 -1.42
CA GLY A 704 -12.63 31.46 -0.61
C GLY A 704 -12.65 29.93 -0.75
N LEU A 705 -11.91 29.24 0.12
CA LEU A 705 -11.82 27.78 0.15
C LEU A 705 -13.14 27.21 0.69
N ARG A 706 -13.62 26.14 0.05
CA ARG A 706 -14.85 25.42 0.41
C ARG A 706 -14.66 23.91 0.40
N SER A 707 -15.39 23.23 1.26
CA SER A 707 -15.33 21.78 1.41
C SER A 707 -15.99 21.08 0.22
N PHE A 708 -15.21 20.26 -0.48
CA PHE A 708 -15.65 19.58 -1.69
C PHE A 708 -16.36 18.26 -1.37
N HIS A 709 -17.61 18.16 -1.81
CA HIS A 709 -18.49 17.02 -1.62
C HIS A 709 -18.77 16.37 -2.99
N PRO A 710 -17.97 15.37 -3.43
CA PRO A 710 -18.11 14.78 -4.76
C PRO A 710 -19.27 13.80 -4.88
N LEU A 711 -19.73 13.20 -3.78
CA LEU A 711 -20.83 12.23 -3.79
C LEU A 711 -22.08 12.82 -3.13
N ALA A 712 -23.25 12.61 -3.75
CA ALA A 712 -24.54 13.01 -3.19
C ALA A 712 -24.96 12.15 -1.98
N SER A 713 -24.42 10.93 -1.87
CA SER A 713 -24.52 10.03 -0.72
C SER A 713 -23.33 9.07 -0.70
N SER A 714 -23.03 8.46 0.46
CA SER A 714 -22.08 7.34 0.48
C SER A 714 -22.70 6.11 -0.21
N PRO A 715 -21.95 5.32 -1.00
CA PRO A 715 -22.43 4.05 -1.53
C PRO A 715 -22.74 3.04 -0.41
N PRO A 716 -23.41 1.93 -0.71
CA PRO A 716 -23.68 0.87 0.26
C PRO A 716 -22.39 0.33 0.90
N CYS A 717 -22.44 -0.04 2.19
CA CYS A 717 -21.25 -0.47 2.95
C CYS A 717 -20.59 -1.75 2.42
N ASP A 718 -21.33 -2.60 1.70
CA ASP A 718 -20.78 -3.78 1.03
C ASP A 718 -20.07 -3.44 -0.29
N PHE A 719 -20.12 -2.19 -0.77
CA PHE A 719 -19.39 -1.73 -1.96
C PHE A 719 -18.10 -1.00 -1.59
N HIS A 720 -16.99 -1.47 -2.15
CA HIS A 720 -15.72 -0.77 -2.15
C HIS A 720 -15.40 -0.24 -3.55
N LEU A 721 -15.13 1.07 -3.64
CA LEU A 721 -14.59 1.68 -4.84
C LEU A 721 -13.11 1.33 -4.96
N LEU A 722 -12.75 0.29 -5.72
CA LEU A 722 -11.34 -0.03 -5.93
C LEU A 722 -10.63 1.13 -6.66
N ASN A 723 -11.26 1.73 -7.67
CA ASN A 723 -10.71 2.90 -8.35
C ASN A 723 -11.77 3.68 -9.16
N LEU A 724 -11.56 4.99 -9.33
CA LEU A 724 -12.17 5.81 -10.37
C LEU A 724 -11.03 6.56 -11.07
N ARG A 725 -10.70 6.20 -12.31
CA ARG A 725 -9.54 6.78 -13.02
C ARG A 725 -9.85 7.15 -14.46
N MET A 726 -9.42 8.33 -14.91
CA MET A 726 -9.42 8.69 -16.34
C MET A 726 -8.62 7.64 -17.15
N LEU A 727 -9.13 7.28 -18.32
CA LEU A 727 -8.41 6.43 -19.29
C LEU A 727 -7.36 7.26 -20.05
N GLN A 728 -6.34 6.60 -20.59
CA GLN A 728 -5.31 7.23 -21.42
C GLN A 728 -5.89 7.69 -22.78
N ALA A 729 -5.44 8.84 -23.29
CA ALA A 729 -5.72 9.26 -24.66
C ALA A 729 -4.80 8.55 -25.68
N GLU A 730 -4.87 8.98 -26.94
CA GLU A 730 -3.90 8.57 -27.97
C GLU A 730 -2.48 9.03 -27.60
N ASP A 731 -2.34 10.27 -27.15
CA ASP A 731 -1.17 10.75 -26.39
C ASP A 731 -1.13 10.07 -25.01
N ASP A 732 -0.03 9.38 -24.67
CA ASP A 732 0.07 8.65 -23.40
C ASP A 732 0.39 9.53 -22.17
N THR A 733 0.61 10.83 -22.40
CA THR A 733 0.79 11.84 -21.34
C THR A 733 -0.52 12.51 -20.91
N LEU A 734 -1.64 12.26 -21.61
CA LEU A 734 -2.92 12.97 -21.42
C LEU A 734 -4.12 12.04 -21.11
N PRO A 735 -5.15 12.54 -20.39
CA PRO A 735 -6.38 11.80 -20.13
C PRO A 735 -7.37 11.90 -21.31
N SER A 736 -8.00 10.78 -21.66
CA SER A 736 -9.14 10.73 -22.58
C SER A 736 -10.40 11.38 -21.98
N ALA A 737 -11.51 11.39 -22.73
CA ALA A 737 -12.83 11.79 -22.25
C ALA A 737 -13.50 10.76 -21.31
N GLU A 738 -13.02 9.51 -21.28
CA GLU A 738 -13.59 8.40 -20.52
C GLU A 738 -12.83 8.12 -19.21
N ALA A 739 -13.52 7.53 -18.24
CA ALA A 739 -12.96 7.00 -17.01
C ALA A 739 -13.35 5.53 -16.80
N ALA A 740 -12.46 4.78 -16.15
CA ALA A 740 -12.75 3.48 -15.57
C ALA A 740 -13.29 3.66 -14.15
N LEU A 741 -14.42 3.02 -13.86
CA LEU A 741 -14.92 2.77 -12.51
C LEU A 741 -14.69 1.28 -12.20
N ILE A 742 -14.00 0.98 -11.10
CA ILE A 742 -13.75 -0.38 -10.64
C ILE A 742 -14.41 -0.56 -9.27
N LEU A 743 -15.38 -1.47 -9.18
CA LEU A 743 -16.14 -1.77 -7.97
C LEU A 743 -15.87 -3.21 -7.52
N HIS A 744 -15.73 -3.40 -6.22
CA HIS A 744 -15.78 -4.71 -5.56
C HIS A 744 -16.94 -4.72 -4.58
N ARG A 745 -17.89 -5.65 -4.73
CA ARG A 745 -18.89 -5.90 -3.69
C ARG A 745 -18.36 -6.95 -2.72
N LYS A 746 -17.96 -6.51 -1.53
CA LYS A 746 -17.37 -7.35 -0.49
C LYS A 746 -18.38 -8.34 0.08
N GLY A 747 -18.00 -9.62 0.18
CA GLY A 747 -18.66 -10.57 1.08
C GLY A 747 -18.37 -10.22 2.54
N PHE A 748 -19.37 -10.33 3.41
CA PHE A 748 -19.25 -10.03 4.83
C PHE A 748 -20.06 -11.02 5.69
N ASP A 749 -19.62 -11.22 6.94
CA ASP A 749 -20.26 -12.12 7.89
C ASP A 749 -21.36 -11.40 8.68
N CYS A 750 -22.61 -11.83 8.48
CA CYS A 750 -23.79 -11.33 9.19
C CYS A 750 -23.91 -11.87 10.63
N GLY A 751 -23.13 -12.90 10.99
CA GLY A 751 -23.07 -13.48 12.33
C GLY A 751 -22.23 -12.68 13.33
N LEU A 752 -21.77 -11.47 12.95
CA LEU A 752 -21.00 -10.54 13.78
C LEU A 752 -21.74 -9.21 14.00
N GLU A 753 -21.50 -8.60 15.15
CA GLU A 753 -22.21 -7.41 15.60
C GLU A 753 -21.81 -6.10 14.88
N ALA A 754 -22.46 -5.81 13.75
CA ALA A 754 -22.30 -4.54 13.03
C ALA A 754 -23.14 -3.38 13.62
N LYS A 755 -22.86 -2.95 14.86
CA LYS A 755 -23.54 -1.83 15.52
C LYS A 755 -22.65 -0.59 15.68
N ASN A 756 -23.27 0.57 15.89
CA ASN A 756 -22.63 1.82 16.34
C ASN A 756 -21.50 2.37 15.44
N LEU A 757 -21.50 2.07 14.13
CA LEU A 757 -20.39 2.33 13.19
C LEU A 757 -19.97 3.81 13.01
N GLY A 758 -20.76 4.78 13.50
CA GLY A 758 -20.42 6.21 13.53
C GLY A 758 -20.91 7.03 12.33
N PHE A 759 -21.47 6.36 11.33
CA PHE A 759 -22.12 6.91 10.14
C PHE A 759 -23.30 5.99 9.75
N ASN A 760 -24.17 6.47 8.84
CA ASN A 760 -25.30 5.66 8.35
C ASN A 760 -24.79 4.59 7.38
N CYS A 761 -24.84 3.33 7.80
CA CYS A 761 -24.36 2.19 7.03
C CYS A 761 -25.54 1.32 6.58
N THR A 762 -25.71 1.15 5.26
CA THR A 762 -26.77 0.36 4.65
C THR A 762 -26.19 -0.56 3.57
N THR A 763 -26.90 -1.64 3.26
CA THR A 763 -26.62 -2.51 2.12
C THR A 763 -27.80 -2.46 1.15
N SER A 764 -27.53 -2.66 -0.15
CA SER A 764 -28.51 -2.43 -1.23
C SER A 764 -28.92 -3.71 -1.96
N GLN A 765 -28.66 -4.87 -1.35
CA GLN A 765 -28.76 -6.20 -1.98
C GLN A 765 -27.93 -6.35 -3.28
N GLY A 766 -26.91 -5.50 -3.47
CA GLY A 766 -26.05 -5.54 -4.66
C GLY A 766 -26.29 -4.44 -5.68
N LYS A 767 -27.24 -3.52 -5.47
CA LYS A 767 -27.53 -2.43 -6.41
C LYS A 767 -26.78 -1.12 -6.11
N VAL A 768 -26.20 -0.47 -7.11
CA VAL A 768 -25.67 0.91 -7.02
C VAL A 768 -26.16 1.74 -8.21
N ALA A 769 -26.84 2.85 -7.94
CA ALA A 769 -27.28 3.80 -8.95
C ALA A 769 -26.22 4.89 -9.16
N LEU A 770 -25.50 4.88 -10.29
CA LEU A 770 -24.45 5.87 -10.56
C LEU A 770 -24.99 7.24 -11.02
N GLY A 771 -26.15 7.27 -11.68
CA GLY A 771 -26.62 8.46 -12.42
C GLY A 771 -26.86 9.70 -11.55
N SER A 772 -27.07 9.52 -10.26
CA SER A 772 -27.18 10.60 -9.26
C SER A 772 -26.12 10.52 -8.17
N LEU A 773 -25.09 9.67 -8.33
CA LEU A 773 -24.08 9.44 -7.30
C LEU A 773 -23.09 10.60 -7.21
N PHE A 774 -22.65 11.13 -8.35
CA PHE A 774 -21.66 12.21 -8.42
C PHE A 774 -22.34 13.59 -8.36
N HIS A 775 -22.04 14.37 -7.33
CA HIS A 775 -22.63 15.68 -7.14
C HIS A 775 -22.06 16.70 -8.15
N GLY A 776 -22.89 17.13 -9.09
CA GLY A 776 -22.51 18.11 -10.10
C GLY A 776 -21.66 17.56 -11.24
N LEU A 777 -21.79 16.27 -11.56
CA LEU A 777 -21.30 15.61 -12.78
C LEU A 777 -22.37 14.63 -13.27
N ASP A 778 -22.66 14.61 -14.56
CA ASP A 778 -23.63 13.70 -15.18
C ASP A 778 -22.94 12.45 -15.74
N VAL A 779 -23.51 11.26 -15.50
CA VAL A 779 -22.97 9.99 -16.01
C VAL A 779 -23.55 9.69 -17.40
N GLY A 780 -22.79 10.04 -18.44
CA GLY A 780 -23.29 10.04 -19.82
C GLY A 780 -23.51 8.67 -20.47
N PHE A 781 -22.81 7.62 -20.00
CA PHE A 781 -23.05 6.21 -20.32
C PHE A 781 -22.31 5.32 -19.31
N VAL A 782 -22.67 4.03 -19.26
CA VAL A 782 -21.94 2.97 -18.55
C VAL A 782 -21.76 1.77 -19.49
N GLN A 783 -20.54 1.24 -19.60
CA GLN A 783 -20.23 0.04 -20.39
C GLN A 783 -19.41 -0.96 -19.55
N PRO A 784 -19.88 -2.21 -19.32
CA PRO A 784 -19.10 -3.22 -18.63
C PRO A 784 -17.96 -3.74 -19.51
N THR A 785 -16.81 -4.01 -18.90
CA THR A 785 -15.57 -4.45 -19.56
C THR A 785 -14.85 -5.51 -18.74
N SER A 786 -13.87 -6.19 -19.35
CA SER A 786 -12.88 -6.99 -18.61
C SER A 786 -12.19 -6.13 -17.54
N LEU A 787 -11.67 -6.75 -16.47
CA LEU A 787 -10.98 -6.01 -15.40
C LEU A 787 -9.85 -5.10 -15.91
N THR A 788 -9.21 -5.51 -17.01
CA THR A 788 -8.14 -4.80 -17.73
C THR A 788 -8.61 -3.68 -18.68
N LEU A 789 -9.92 -3.46 -18.84
CA LEU A 789 -10.58 -2.55 -19.80
C LEU A 789 -10.37 -2.89 -21.28
N LEU A 790 -9.63 -3.95 -21.60
CA LEU A 790 -9.26 -4.32 -22.98
C LEU A 790 -10.45 -4.82 -23.81
N TYR A 791 -11.38 -5.55 -23.18
CA TYR A 791 -12.50 -6.17 -23.87
C TYR A 791 -13.84 -5.62 -23.36
N PRO A 792 -14.72 -5.08 -24.23
CA PRO A 792 -16.09 -4.76 -23.86
C PRO A 792 -16.91 -6.04 -23.68
N LEU A 793 -17.69 -6.10 -22.59
CA LEU A 793 -18.57 -7.24 -22.29
C LEU A 793 -20.01 -7.02 -22.77
N ALA A 794 -20.38 -5.76 -23.00
CA ALA A 794 -21.65 -5.36 -23.63
C ALA A 794 -21.48 -4.03 -24.38
N SER A 795 -22.51 -3.64 -25.12
CA SER A 795 -22.64 -2.27 -25.66
C SER A 795 -22.77 -1.23 -24.52
N PRO A 796 -22.40 0.04 -24.74
CA PRO A 796 -22.68 1.11 -23.79
C PRO A 796 -24.19 1.24 -23.51
N SER A 797 -24.54 1.50 -22.26
CA SER A 797 -25.91 1.65 -21.77
C SER A 797 -26.14 3.04 -21.19
N ASN A 798 -27.37 3.55 -21.38
CA ASN A 798 -27.86 4.74 -20.69
C ASN A 798 -28.41 4.40 -19.29
N SER A 799 -28.60 3.11 -18.97
CA SER A 799 -28.87 2.70 -17.59
C SER A 799 -27.60 2.87 -16.76
N THR A 800 -27.71 3.59 -15.65
CA THR A 800 -26.64 3.84 -14.70
C THR A 800 -26.76 3.01 -13.42
N ASP A 801 -27.76 2.12 -13.37
CA ASP A 801 -27.92 1.11 -12.32
C ASP A 801 -26.96 -0.07 -12.56
N ILE A 802 -26.04 -0.30 -11.63
CA ILE A 802 -25.17 -1.46 -11.56
C ILE A 802 -25.74 -2.47 -10.55
N TYR A 803 -25.58 -3.76 -10.87
CA TYR A 803 -25.78 -4.88 -9.95
C TYR A 803 -24.50 -5.72 -9.84
N LEU A 804 -24.11 -6.13 -8.64
CA LEU A 804 -23.03 -7.10 -8.39
C LEU A 804 -23.43 -8.11 -7.32
N GLU A 805 -22.96 -9.35 -7.46
CA GLU A 805 -23.05 -10.38 -6.42
C GLU A 805 -21.92 -10.24 -5.38
N PRO A 806 -22.04 -10.83 -4.17
CA PRO A 806 -20.98 -10.78 -3.18
C PRO A 806 -19.68 -11.44 -3.69
N MET A 807 -18.54 -10.84 -3.37
CA MET A 807 -17.19 -11.13 -3.86
C MET A 807 -16.92 -10.78 -5.33
N GLU A 808 -17.89 -10.26 -6.09
CA GLU A 808 -17.64 -9.87 -7.48
C GLU A 808 -16.87 -8.55 -7.61
N VAL A 809 -15.97 -8.52 -8.59
CA VAL A 809 -15.22 -7.33 -9.01
C VAL A 809 -15.56 -7.03 -10.46
N ALA A 810 -16.00 -5.81 -10.75
CA ALA A 810 -16.37 -5.40 -12.09
C ALA A 810 -15.78 -4.03 -12.46
N THR A 811 -15.38 -3.92 -13.74
CA THR A 811 -14.80 -2.71 -14.31
C THR A 811 -15.69 -2.17 -15.41
N PHE A 812 -16.07 -0.90 -15.29
CA PHE A 812 -16.95 -0.20 -16.22
C PHE A 812 -16.21 0.99 -16.84
N ARG A 813 -16.38 1.21 -18.15
CA ARG A 813 -16.09 2.50 -18.77
C ARG A 813 -17.30 3.40 -18.60
N LEU A 814 -17.06 4.67 -18.28
CA LEU A 814 -18.09 5.70 -18.22
C LEU A 814 -17.54 7.06 -18.67
N ARG A 815 -18.44 8.00 -18.95
CA ARG A 815 -18.10 9.42 -19.21
C ARG A 815 -18.75 10.29 -18.14
N LEU A 816 -17.94 11.02 -17.38
CA LEU A 816 -18.38 12.10 -16.51
C LEU A 816 -18.37 13.42 -17.31
N GLY A 817 -19.44 14.22 -17.23
CA GLY A 817 -19.60 15.47 -17.96
C GLY A 817 -20.37 16.54 -17.21
#